data_AF-A0A518U9I3-F1
#
_entry.id   AF-A0A518U9I3-F1
#
_cell.length_a   1.000
_cell.length_b   1.000
_cell.length_c   1.000
_cell.angle_alpha   90.00
_cell.angle_beta   90.00
_cell.angle_gamma   90.00
#
_symmetry.space_group_name_H-M   'P 1'
#
loop_
_entity.id
_entity.type
_entity.pdbx_description
1 polymer ?
#
loop_
_entity_poly.entity_id
_entity_poly.type
_entity_poly.pdbx_seq_one_letter_code
_entity_poly.pdbx_strand_id
1 'polypeptide(L)'
;MGNSLFNISVSGLNAAQMGILTTSHNISNASTAGFNRQQILQTTNTPMLTGSGFLGQGTSVLTVQRVYNNLLTTQLLTAQTNAAALQTYSNQIGQIDNLLADPSAGLSPALQGFFKAIDEAAANPASVPARQAILSAGQALVARFQGLDQQLGEMRNGINSQISTEVTTINSYVLQIADINQRILVAQAGGGQPANDLYDQRDQLVADLNQEIRVTTHQESDGSYSIFFGTGQPLVVGTQTYQLAAMPGQEDLSSVRIGLKDPAGNLQAIPESLVSGGNLGGLLAFRRETLDPAQNAIGRIALSLATQFNTQHVLGQDLTGSMGGNFFNPIQLSTLGAPSNAGTGVLSANIVDSDYMLRYDKTQGGYTITRLADDKTLGTFSTLPQVVDGIRFSLASGAPQNGDTFLIQPGAAADKRVTAYAGNAGTATLASTGSNIQTLTDSDYRLTLVGPNSFTLERISDNQIWRGTGIDQASALADLMTNAAPQGFDLQLSGKMAVDDSFLIRPTRNAARDISLAISDPTNIALAAPIRTSAALTNAGTATISSGTVADASVLLQAPFSVRYEASSDSLVGFPVGATVKVGSTTYQVTSENARIPYTAGAIINVNGVGATISGTPADGDVFTFAANTAPPIAPPSIGNTGFATLFGIPTNTAAVAGPPAAAGFATAGLSLAGSTTITTGSNDQFRLSLDGGAAVTVSIPQGTYTPATLRAAVQTAVDTAFGSPPLPSPASVTLNSNNQLVITSATVGPGSAVTLSSVGNSGTGIMTSAPVTGNNSLPTASITLRFNTAQAAAVPPLPDRLTGFPVGSVVTVTPPGGRPTSYVIGQTTDYVPYISGAELSFNGLSFSINGSAVDGDTFTVGPNPSGVSDNRNAGLMAALQTLNAMADGTSTFQSAYSQIVSQIGNKAREVDVTLTTQQNLVKQGETAIQSQSGVNLDEEAANLLRYQQAYQAAAKIINISSKLFDELLNIGR
;
A
#
# COMPACT_ATOMS: atom_id res chain seq x y z
N MET A 1 80.35 -4.49 -57.34
CA MET A 1 79.05 -4.42 -58.04
C MET A 1 78.23 -5.70 -57.91
N GLY A 2 78.79 -6.91 -58.04
CA GLY A 2 78.02 -8.17 -57.91
C GLY A 2 77.38 -8.42 -56.54
N ASN A 3 78.11 -8.18 -55.44
CA ASN A 3 77.61 -8.41 -54.07
C ASN A 3 76.47 -7.43 -53.68
N SER A 4 76.53 -6.17 -54.14
CA SER A 4 75.48 -5.17 -53.88
C SER A 4 74.18 -5.45 -54.65
N LEU A 5 74.26 -5.84 -55.92
CA LEU A 5 73.09 -6.19 -56.74
C LEU A 5 72.40 -7.46 -56.26
N PHE A 6 73.18 -8.46 -55.84
CA PHE A 6 72.68 -9.70 -55.27
C PHE A 6 71.91 -9.44 -53.96
N ASN A 7 72.49 -8.68 -53.01
CA ASN A 7 71.82 -8.36 -51.74
C ASN A 7 70.53 -7.55 -51.94
N ILE A 8 70.53 -6.56 -52.84
CA ILE A 8 69.31 -5.80 -53.18
C ILE A 8 68.23 -6.75 -53.71
N SER A 9 68.60 -7.69 -54.59
CA SER A 9 67.66 -8.63 -55.21
C SER A 9 67.13 -9.66 -54.21
N VAL A 10 67.95 -10.18 -53.30
CA VAL A 10 67.51 -11.07 -52.21
C VAL A 10 66.55 -10.34 -51.26
N SER A 11 66.87 -9.09 -50.92
CA SER A 11 66.02 -8.27 -50.05
C SER A 11 64.65 -7.96 -50.68
N GLY A 12 64.62 -7.67 -51.99
CA GLY A 12 63.39 -7.49 -52.77
C GLY A 12 62.59 -8.77 -52.97
N LEU A 13 63.26 -9.91 -53.17
CA LEU A 13 62.63 -11.23 -53.26
C LEU A 13 61.86 -11.56 -51.97
N ASN A 14 62.50 -11.39 -50.81
CA ASN A 14 61.91 -11.65 -49.51
C ASN A 14 60.70 -10.73 -49.24
N ALA A 15 60.81 -9.44 -49.59
CA ALA A 15 59.70 -8.51 -49.46
C ALA A 15 58.51 -8.88 -50.36
N ALA A 16 58.77 -9.30 -51.60
CA ALA A 16 57.74 -9.78 -52.51
C ALA A 16 57.09 -11.07 -52.02
N GLN A 17 57.86 -12.02 -51.45
CA GLN A 17 57.33 -13.24 -50.85
C GLN A 17 56.38 -12.95 -49.69
N MET A 18 56.76 -12.06 -48.77
CA MET A 18 55.90 -11.62 -47.68
C MET A 18 54.64 -10.90 -48.18
N GLY A 19 54.77 -10.12 -49.25
CA GLY A 19 53.63 -9.49 -49.93
C GLY A 19 52.64 -10.51 -50.49
N ILE A 20 53.13 -11.58 -51.16
CA ILE A 20 52.30 -12.70 -51.64
C ILE A 20 51.56 -13.36 -50.46
N LEU A 21 52.28 -13.73 -49.39
CA LEU A 21 51.68 -14.40 -48.23
C LEU A 21 50.62 -13.55 -47.55
N THR A 22 50.88 -12.26 -47.34
CA THR A 22 49.92 -11.32 -46.71
C THR A 22 48.67 -11.16 -47.57
N THR A 23 48.86 -10.99 -48.88
CA THR A 23 47.74 -10.83 -49.83
C THR A 23 46.91 -12.12 -49.92
N SER A 24 47.56 -13.28 -49.97
CA SER A 24 46.87 -14.58 -49.92
C SER A 24 46.09 -14.75 -48.62
N HIS A 25 46.67 -14.33 -47.49
CA HIS A 25 45.98 -14.37 -46.19
C HIS A 25 44.74 -13.47 -46.17
N ASN A 26 44.82 -12.25 -46.73
CA ASN A 26 43.68 -11.35 -46.86
C ASN A 26 42.57 -11.98 -47.72
N ILE A 27 42.91 -12.51 -48.89
CA ILE A 27 41.94 -13.15 -49.81
C ILE A 27 41.24 -14.33 -49.12
N SER A 28 41.99 -15.18 -48.43
CA SER A 28 41.42 -16.34 -47.73
C SER A 28 40.49 -15.96 -46.58
N ASN A 29 40.71 -14.80 -45.95
CA ASN A 29 39.92 -14.32 -44.81
C ASN A 29 38.94 -13.19 -45.17
N ALA A 30 38.74 -12.90 -46.47
CA ALA A 30 37.87 -11.80 -46.90
C ALA A 30 36.41 -11.95 -46.41
N SER A 31 35.96 -13.18 -46.16
CA SER A 31 34.63 -13.50 -45.63
C SER A 31 34.63 -13.82 -44.13
N THR A 32 35.77 -13.73 -43.45
CA THR A 32 35.86 -13.97 -42.00
C THR A 32 35.40 -12.72 -41.26
N ALA A 33 34.34 -12.83 -40.46
CA ALA A 33 33.84 -11.72 -39.66
C ALA A 33 34.92 -11.17 -38.71
N GLY A 34 34.99 -9.85 -38.57
CA GLY A 34 35.97 -9.16 -37.72
C GLY A 34 37.40 -9.11 -38.27
N PHE A 35 37.70 -9.74 -39.42
CA PHE A 35 39.03 -9.72 -40.02
C PHE A 35 39.36 -8.33 -40.60
N ASN A 36 40.52 -7.79 -40.22
CA ASN A 36 41.04 -6.54 -40.77
C ASN A 36 42.11 -6.82 -41.82
N ARG A 37 42.01 -6.16 -42.98
CA ARG A 37 43.01 -6.27 -44.05
C ARG A 37 44.41 -6.00 -43.50
N GLN A 38 45.37 -6.86 -43.83
CA GLN A 38 46.75 -6.73 -43.41
C GLN A 38 47.61 -6.17 -44.55
N GLN A 39 48.61 -5.36 -44.22
CA GLN A 39 49.56 -4.82 -45.19
C GLN A 39 51.00 -4.95 -44.69
N ILE A 40 51.92 -5.19 -45.63
CA ILE A 40 53.35 -5.16 -45.32
C ILE A 40 53.82 -3.71 -45.18
N LEU A 41 54.54 -3.41 -44.10
CA LEU A 41 55.25 -2.15 -43.93
C LEU A 41 56.70 -2.36 -44.35
N GLN A 42 57.07 -1.73 -45.46
CA GLN A 42 58.36 -1.89 -46.09
C GLN A 42 59.23 -0.65 -45.85
N THR A 43 60.50 -0.84 -45.46
CA THR A 43 61.48 0.23 -45.28
C THR A 43 62.69 0.05 -46.19
N THR A 44 63.39 1.14 -46.49
CA THR A 44 64.67 1.08 -47.22
C THR A 44 65.79 0.71 -46.26
N ASN A 45 66.70 -0.16 -46.71
CA ASN A 45 67.89 -0.48 -45.91
C ASN A 45 68.86 0.72 -45.93
N THR A 46 69.60 0.92 -44.83
CA THR A 46 70.53 2.05 -44.67
C THR A 46 71.47 2.14 -45.87
N PRO A 47 71.49 3.28 -46.60
CA PRO A 47 72.31 3.42 -47.79
C PRO A 47 73.80 3.46 -47.42
N MET A 48 74.63 2.83 -48.24
CA MET A 48 76.08 2.84 -48.07
C MET A 48 76.66 4.15 -48.62
N LEU A 49 77.32 4.92 -47.76
CA LEU A 49 78.06 6.10 -48.19
C LEU A 49 79.32 5.66 -48.94
N THR A 50 79.41 6.05 -50.20
CA THR A 50 80.62 5.99 -51.00
C THR A 50 81.18 7.40 -51.15
N GLY A 51 82.48 7.55 -51.42
CA GLY A 51 83.12 8.85 -51.66
C GLY A 51 82.53 9.65 -52.84
N SER A 52 81.55 9.10 -53.56
CA SER A 52 80.84 9.71 -54.68
C SER A 52 79.31 9.82 -54.46
N GLY A 53 78.79 9.45 -53.28
CA GLY A 53 77.36 9.53 -52.93
C GLY A 53 76.81 8.32 -52.16
N PHE A 54 75.50 8.30 -51.91
CA PHE A 54 74.80 7.23 -51.22
C PHE A 54 74.32 6.14 -52.20
N LEU A 55 74.65 4.88 -51.94
CA LEU A 55 74.14 3.72 -52.67
C LEU A 55 73.09 2.99 -51.84
N GLY A 56 71.88 2.82 -52.38
CA GLY A 56 70.80 2.08 -51.71
C GLY A 56 71.14 0.59 -51.52
N GLN A 57 70.74 0.03 -50.37
CA GLN A 57 70.99 -1.37 -50.00
C GLN A 57 69.73 -2.25 -50.11
N GLY A 58 68.77 -1.84 -50.93
CA GLY A 58 67.51 -2.53 -51.11
C GLY A 58 66.54 -2.23 -49.96
N THR A 59 65.78 -3.22 -49.54
CA THR A 59 64.59 -3.02 -48.70
C THR A 59 64.37 -4.18 -47.74
N SER A 60 63.72 -3.91 -46.61
CA SER A 60 63.28 -4.92 -45.66
C SER A 60 61.82 -4.72 -45.28
N VAL A 61 61.13 -5.81 -44.96
CA VAL A 61 59.80 -5.76 -44.37
C VAL A 61 60.00 -5.55 -42.87
N LEU A 62 59.57 -4.38 -42.37
CA LEU A 62 59.63 -4.05 -40.95
C LEU A 62 58.59 -4.88 -40.19
N THR A 63 57.34 -4.85 -40.67
CA THR A 63 56.25 -5.60 -40.04
C THR A 63 55.11 -5.90 -41.02
N VAL A 64 54.24 -6.84 -40.67
CA VAL A 64 52.86 -6.93 -41.20
C VAL A 64 51.94 -6.29 -40.17
N GLN A 65 51.14 -5.32 -40.58
CA GLN A 65 50.21 -4.62 -39.69
C GLN A 65 48.79 -4.64 -40.26
N ARG A 66 47.80 -4.74 -39.38
CA ARG A 66 46.39 -4.57 -39.73
C ARG A 66 46.07 -3.11 -40.09
N VAL A 67 45.21 -2.92 -41.08
CA VAL A 67 44.60 -1.62 -41.39
C VAL A 67 43.42 -1.47 -40.44
N TYR A 68 43.52 -0.56 -39.47
CA TYR A 68 42.53 -0.41 -38.40
C TYR A 68 42.35 1.06 -38.05
N ASN A 69 41.10 1.50 -37.86
CA ASN A 69 40.77 2.86 -37.44
C ASN A 69 39.99 2.84 -36.12
N ASN A 70 40.70 3.12 -35.03
CA ASN A 70 40.15 3.10 -33.68
C ASN A 70 38.95 4.06 -33.49
N LEU A 71 38.95 5.22 -34.15
CA LEU A 71 37.87 6.18 -34.04
C LEU A 71 36.57 5.63 -34.64
N LEU A 72 36.64 5.06 -35.85
CA LEU A 72 35.47 4.46 -36.50
C LEU A 72 34.97 3.24 -35.73
N THR A 73 35.88 2.40 -35.21
CA THR A 73 35.50 1.25 -34.37
C THR A 73 34.80 1.70 -33.10
N THR A 74 35.32 2.69 -32.38
CA THR A 74 34.68 3.21 -31.16
C THR A 74 33.29 3.80 -31.45
N GLN A 75 33.13 4.51 -32.57
CA GLN A 75 31.84 5.04 -33.02
C GLN A 75 30.84 3.91 -33.34
N LEU A 76 31.28 2.89 -34.08
CA LEU A 76 30.44 1.72 -34.40
C LEU A 76 30.01 0.99 -33.12
N LEU A 77 30.95 0.69 -32.22
CA LEU A 77 30.68 0.03 -30.95
C LEU A 77 29.66 0.80 -30.11
N THR A 78 29.75 2.14 -30.07
CA THR A 78 28.78 2.98 -29.36
C THR A 78 27.39 2.91 -29.99
N ALA A 79 27.30 2.94 -31.32
CA ALA A 79 26.01 2.79 -32.00
C ALA A 79 25.41 1.39 -31.80
N GLN A 80 26.23 0.35 -31.84
CA GLN A 80 25.82 -1.05 -31.67
C GLN A 80 25.29 -1.32 -30.27
N THR A 81 25.99 -0.89 -29.21
CA THR A 81 25.52 -1.09 -27.82
C THR A 81 24.21 -0.36 -27.53
N ASN A 82 24.02 0.83 -28.11
CA ASN A 82 22.77 1.58 -27.97
C ASN A 82 21.62 0.91 -28.75
N ALA A 83 21.91 0.43 -29.97
CA ALA A 83 20.93 -0.31 -30.76
C ALA A 83 20.50 -1.60 -30.06
N ALA A 84 21.44 -2.36 -29.48
CA ALA A 84 21.16 -3.58 -28.72
C ALA A 84 20.26 -3.30 -27.49
N ALA A 85 20.58 -2.27 -26.71
CA ALA A 85 19.75 -1.84 -25.57
C ALA A 85 18.32 -1.47 -25.98
N LEU A 86 18.17 -0.65 -27.03
CA LEU A 86 16.87 -0.21 -27.53
C LEU A 86 16.07 -1.34 -28.18
N GLN A 87 16.74 -2.28 -28.86
CA GLN A 87 16.10 -3.46 -29.43
C GLN A 87 15.53 -4.34 -28.33
N THR A 88 16.32 -4.59 -27.30
CA THR A 88 15.88 -5.36 -26.13
C THR A 88 14.73 -4.67 -25.41
N TYR A 89 14.80 -3.35 -25.23
CA TYR A 89 13.68 -2.57 -24.68
C TYR A 89 12.43 -2.69 -25.55
N SER A 90 12.54 -2.44 -26.87
CA SER A 90 11.44 -2.48 -27.85
C SER A 90 10.68 -3.82 -27.80
N ASN A 91 11.42 -4.93 -27.79
CA ASN A 91 10.85 -6.28 -27.71
C ASN A 91 10.01 -6.49 -26.43
N GLN A 92 10.41 -5.89 -25.31
CA GLN A 92 9.71 -6.04 -24.04
C GLN A 92 8.54 -5.07 -23.89
N ILE A 93 8.69 -3.80 -24.29
CA ILE A 93 7.60 -2.82 -24.22
C ILE A 93 6.47 -3.15 -25.18
N GLY A 94 6.76 -3.72 -26.35
CA GLY A 94 5.73 -4.22 -27.27
C GLY A 94 4.82 -5.27 -26.64
N GLN A 95 5.30 -6.09 -25.70
CA GLN A 95 4.47 -7.07 -25.00
C GLN A 95 3.48 -6.39 -24.03
N ILE A 96 3.93 -5.39 -23.27
CA ILE A 96 3.04 -4.63 -22.37
C ILE A 96 2.04 -3.79 -23.18
N ASP A 97 2.49 -3.14 -24.25
CA ASP A 97 1.61 -2.33 -25.10
C ASP A 97 0.45 -3.18 -25.65
N ASN A 98 0.76 -4.35 -26.23
CA ASN A 98 -0.25 -5.29 -26.71
C ASN A 98 -1.20 -5.77 -25.58
N LEU A 99 -0.66 -6.01 -24.39
CA LEU A 99 -1.47 -6.46 -23.24
C LEU A 99 -2.48 -5.39 -22.77
N LEU A 100 -2.03 -4.15 -22.63
CA LEU A 100 -2.83 -3.09 -22.04
C LEU A 100 -3.72 -2.37 -23.06
N ALA A 101 -3.28 -2.27 -24.31
CA ALA A 101 -4.03 -1.63 -25.39
C ALA A 101 -5.12 -2.52 -26.01
N ASP A 102 -5.24 -3.79 -25.60
CA ASP A 102 -6.26 -4.70 -26.13
C ASP A 102 -7.69 -4.16 -25.84
N PRO A 103 -8.49 -3.85 -26.88
CA PRO A 103 -9.82 -3.27 -26.71
C PRO A 103 -10.85 -4.27 -26.18
N SER A 104 -10.56 -5.57 -26.21
CA SER A 104 -11.44 -6.65 -25.78
C SER A 104 -11.01 -7.26 -24.45
N ALA A 105 -9.71 -7.44 -24.27
CA ALA A 105 -9.16 -8.03 -23.08
C ALA A 105 -8.84 -6.97 -22.03
N GLY A 106 -8.48 -5.73 -22.38
CA GLY A 106 -8.02 -4.64 -21.49
C GLY A 106 -8.86 -4.37 -20.23
N LEU A 107 -8.37 -3.52 -19.32
CA LEU A 107 -9.12 -3.20 -18.09
C LEU A 107 -10.41 -2.40 -18.38
N SER A 108 -10.42 -1.57 -19.42
CA SER A 108 -11.55 -0.68 -19.74
C SER A 108 -12.89 -1.41 -19.94
N PRO A 109 -12.99 -2.47 -20.76
CA PRO A 109 -14.22 -3.26 -20.88
C PRO A 109 -14.73 -3.82 -19.56
N ALA A 110 -13.84 -4.32 -18.69
CA ALA A 110 -14.23 -4.88 -17.40
C ALA A 110 -14.80 -3.81 -16.46
N LEU A 111 -14.16 -2.63 -16.40
CA LEU A 111 -14.69 -1.48 -15.64
C LEU A 111 -16.05 -1.03 -16.17
N GLN A 112 -16.19 -0.91 -17.48
CA GLN A 112 -17.46 -0.54 -18.12
C GLN A 112 -18.56 -1.56 -17.84
N GLY A 113 -18.25 -2.86 -17.93
CA GLY A 113 -19.18 -3.94 -17.63
C GLY A 113 -19.67 -3.92 -16.18
N PHE A 114 -18.78 -3.67 -15.22
CA PHE A 114 -19.12 -3.53 -13.80
C PHE A 114 -20.07 -2.36 -13.53
N PHE A 115 -19.73 -1.16 -13.99
CA PHE A 115 -20.60 0.02 -13.79
C PHE A 115 -21.91 -0.08 -14.56
N LYS A 116 -21.92 -0.69 -15.75
CA LYS A 116 -23.16 -0.99 -16.49
C LYS A 116 -24.09 -1.92 -15.72
N ALA A 117 -23.56 -2.96 -15.08
CA ALA A 117 -24.37 -3.86 -14.26
C ALA A 117 -25.01 -3.13 -13.06
N ILE A 118 -24.30 -2.15 -12.48
CA ILE A 118 -24.85 -1.31 -11.40
C ILE A 118 -25.95 -0.40 -11.91
N ASP A 119 -25.75 0.25 -13.06
CA ASP A 119 -26.77 1.10 -13.70
C ASP A 119 -28.04 0.31 -14.04
N GLU A 120 -27.90 -0.90 -14.59
CA GLU A 120 -29.01 -1.81 -14.86
C GLU A 120 -29.74 -2.24 -13.57
N ALA A 121 -29.00 -2.48 -12.47
CA ALA A 121 -29.60 -2.78 -11.18
C ALA A 121 -30.22 -1.56 -10.51
N ALA A 122 -29.73 -0.34 -10.77
CA ALA A 122 -30.36 0.89 -10.32
C ALA A 122 -31.74 1.09 -10.96
N ALA A 123 -31.96 0.61 -12.19
CA ALA A 123 -33.28 0.62 -12.80
C ALA A 123 -34.27 -0.35 -12.12
N ASN A 124 -33.78 -1.43 -11.51
CA ASN A 124 -34.61 -2.46 -10.86
C ASN A 124 -33.96 -2.98 -9.54
N PRO A 125 -33.86 -2.15 -8.48
CA PRO A 125 -33.05 -2.46 -7.30
C PRO A 125 -33.59 -3.60 -6.43
N ALA A 126 -34.86 -3.99 -6.61
CA ALA A 126 -35.44 -5.16 -5.93
C ALA A 126 -35.08 -6.50 -6.61
N SER A 127 -34.51 -6.46 -7.82
CA SER A 127 -34.25 -7.66 -8.62
C SER A 127 -32.99 -8.39 -8.15
N VAL A 128 -33.17 -9.58 -7.56
CA VAL A 128 -32.07 -10.50 -7.24
C VAL A 128 -31.24 -10.85 -8.48
N PRO A 129 -31.84 -11.13 -9.67
CA PRO A 129 -31.06 -11.31 -10.90
C PRO A 129 -30.18 -10.11 -11.27
N ALA A 130 -30.64 -8.87 -11.09
CA ALA A 130 -29.83 -7.69 -11.40
C ALA A 130 -28.65 -7.53 -10.42
N ARG A 131 -28.87 -7.83 -9.14
CA ARG A 131 -27.83 -7.89 -8.12
C ARG A 131 -26.80 -9.00 -8.40
N GLN A 132 -27.26 -10.16 -8.86
CA GLN A 132 -26.38 -11.24 -9.32
C GLN A 132 -25.53 -10.80 -10.51
N ALA A 133 -26.07 -9.98 -11.42
CA ALA A 133 -25.29 -9.42 -12.53
C ALA A 133 -24.16 -8.50 -12.04
N ILE A 134 -24.41 -7.66 -11.02
CA ILE A 134 -23.35 -6.85 -10.37
C ILE A 134 -22.26 -7.77 -9.80
N LEU A 135 -22.65 -8.82 -9.07
CA LEU A 135 -21.71 -9.74 -8.45
C LEU A 135 -20.84 -10.44 -9.50
N SER A 136 -21.45 -10.96 -10.57
CA SER A 136 -20.74 -11.60 -11.69
C SER A 136 -19.81 -10.62 -12.42
N ALA A 137 -20.25 -9.37 -12.61
CA ALA A 137 -19.40 -8.34 -13.22
C ALA A 137 -18.23 -7.95 -12.29
N GLY A 138 -18.45 -7.92 -10.97
CA GLY A 138 -17.40 -7.74 -9.97
C GLY A 138 -16.37 -8.87 -9.98
N GLN A 139 -16.82 -10.12 -10.12
CA GLN A 139 -15.92 -11.28 -10.27
C GLN A 139 -15.07 -11.18 -11.53
N ALA A 140 -15.68 -10.82 -12.67
CA ALA A 140 -14.96 -10.63 -13.93
C ALA A 140 -13.94 -9.49 -13.84
N LEU A 141 -14.29 -8.40 -13.14
CA LEU A 141 -13.39 -7.27 -12.91
C LEU A 141 -12.19 -7.66 -12.04
N VAL A 142 -12.42 -8.36 -10.93
CA VAL A 142 -11.35 -8.89 -10.05
C VAL A 142 -10.43 -9.82 -10.84
N ALA A 143 -11.00 -10.78 -11.58
CA ALA A 143 -10.23 -11.71 -12.40
C ALA A 143 -9.38 -10.98 -13.45
N ARG A 144 -9.89 -9.85 -14.01
CA ARG A 144 -9.12 -9.06 -14.96
C ARG A 144 -7.93 -8.34 -14.30
N PHE A 145 -8.11 -7.73 -13.13
CA PHE A 145 -7.00 -7.13 -12.38
C PHE A 145 -5.92 -8.17 -12.05
N GLN A 146 -6.34 -9.33 -11.53
CA GLN A 146 -5.42 -10.41 -11.16
C GLN A 146 -4.71 -10.99 -12.39
N GLY A 147 -5.42 -11.18 -13.50
CA GLY A 147 -4.82 -11.68 -14.75
C GLY A 147 -3.81 -10.70 -15.35
N LEU A 148 -4.07 -9.39 -15.31
CA LEU A 148 -3.10 -8.37 -15.72
C LEU A 148 -1.85 -8.39 -14.82
N ASP A 149 -2.04 -8.42 -13.51
CA ASP A 149 -0.93 -8.47 -12.55
C ASP A 149 -0.08 -9.74 -12.71
N GLN A 150 -0.73 -10.89 -12.88
CA GLN A 150 -0.04 -12.17 -13.11
C GLN A 150 0.84 -12.11 -14.36
N GLN A 151 0.35 -11.57 -15.47
CA GLN A 151 1.12 -11.48 -16.71
C GLN A 151 2.31 -10.51 -16.59
N LEU A 152 2.15 -9.40 -15.86
CA LEU A 152 3.27 -8.51 -15.55
C LEU A 152 4.29 -9.18 -14.61
N GLY A 153 3.82 -10.00 -13.67
CA GLY A 153 4.67 -10.84 -12.81
C GLY A 153 5.45 -11.89 -13.59
N GLU A 154 4.82 -12.58 -14.54
CA GLU A 154 5.47 -13.54 -15.44
C GLU A 154 6.54 -12.85 -16.29
N MET A 155 6.25 -11.65 -16.82
CA MET A 155 7.22 -10.85 -17.56
C MET A 155 8.43 -10.46 -16.68
N ARG A 156 8.20 -10.06 -15.42
CA ARG A 156 9.29 -9.79 -14.47
C ARG A 156 10.18 -11.02 -14.26
N ASN A 157 9.58 -12.20 -14.08
CA ASN A 157 10.33 -13.44 -13.90
C ASN A 157 11.13 -13.82 -15.15
N GLY A 158 10.57 -13.58 -16.34
CA GLY A 158 11.27 -13.71 -17.62
C GLY A 158 12.49 -12.78 -17.69
N ILE A 159 12.32 -11.51 -17.31
CA ILE A 159 13.42 -10.52 -17.28
C ILE A 159 14.50 -10.92 -16.27
N ASN A 160 14.14 -11.37 -15.08
CA ASN A 160 15.10 -11.84 -14.08
C ASN A 160 15.95 -13.02 -14.61
N SER A 161 15.30 -13.93 -15.36
CA SER A 161 15.98 -15.07 -15.99
C SER A 161 16.90 -14.62 -17.13
N GLN A 162 16.45 -13.65 -17.93
CA GLN A 162 17.26 -13.05 -18.99
C GLN A 162 18.46 -12.30 -18.42
N ILE A 163 18.29 -11.47 -17.38
CA ILE A 163 19.39 -10.79 -16.69
C ILE A 163 20.45 -11.79 -16.22
N SER A 164 20.01 -12.90 -15.62
CA SER A 164 20.94 -13.95 -15.15
C SER A 164 21.68 -14.64 -16.31
N THR A 165 21.00 -14.82 -17.44
CA THR A 165 21.58 -15.35 -18.67
C THR A 165 22.61 -14.37 -19.24
N GLU A 166 22.29 -13.07 -19.32
CA GLU A 166 23.22 -12.07 -19.85
C GLU A 166 24.47 -11.91 -18.98
N VAL A 167 24.33 -11.97 -17.65
CA VAL A 167 25.49 -12.01 -16.76
C VAL A 167 26.40 -13.20 -17.06
N THR A 168 25.82 -14.36 -17.37
CA THR A 168 26.57 -15.56 -17.73
C THR A 168 27.29 -15.39 -19.08
N THR A 169 26.60 -14.83 -20.07
CA THR A 169 27.17 -14.51 -21.39
C THR A 169 28.33 -13.52 -21.29
N ILE A 170 28.14 -12.41 -20.55
CA ILE A 170 29.16 -11.40 -20.29
C ILE A 170 30.41 -12.04 -19.67
N ASN A 171 30.23 -12.87 -18.62
CA ASN A 171 31.34 -13.54 -17.97
C ASN A 171 32.09 -14.50 -18.91
N SER A 172 31.40 -15.14 -19.84
CA SER A 172 32.03 -15.98 -20.87
C SER A 172 32.93 -15.16 -21.80
N TYR A 173 32.44 -14.02 -22.29
CA TYR A 173 33.26 -13.13 -23.14
C TYR A 173 34.46 -12.55 -22.37
N VAL A 174 34.26 -12.13 -21.12
CA VAL A 174 35.34 -11.64 -20.24
C VAL A 174 36.47 -12.67 -20.09
N LEU A 175 36.13 -13.95 -19.87
CA LEU A 175 37.11 -15.03 -19.77
C LEU A 175 37.85 -15.28 -21.10
N GLN A 176 37.12 -15.29 -22.22
CA GLN A 176 37.72 -15.48 -23.54
C GLN A 176 38.67 -14.32 -23.90
N ILE A 177 38.31 -13.08 -23.58
CA ILE A 177 39.17 -11.92 -23.82
C ILE A 177 40.45 -11.99 -22.98
N ALA A 178 40.35 -12.38 -21.70
CA ALA A 178 41.53 -12.55 -20.85
C ALA A 178 42.47 -13.65 -21.36
N ASP A 179 41.94 -14.77 -21.88
CA ASP A 179 42.73 -15.81 -22.53
C ASP A 179 43.44 -15.29 -23.79
N ILE A 180 42.74 -14.51 -24.64
CA ILE A 180 43.36 -13.88 -25.82
C ILE A 180 44.44 -12.87 -25.41
N ASN A 181 44.23 -12.06 -24.38
CA ASN A 181 45.24 -11.15 -23.84
C ASN A 181 46.51 -11.92 -23.40
N GLN A 182 46.35 -13.08 -22.74
CA GLN A 182 47.48 -13.93 -22.37
C GLN A 182 48.23 -14.46 -23.60
N ARG A 183 47.52 -14.88 -24.65
CA ARG A 183 48.14 -15.37 -25.90
C ARG A 183 48.89 -14.26 -26.64
N ILE A 184 48.33 -13.04 -26.66
CA ILE A 184 48.99 -11.86 -27.23
C ILE A 184 50.29 -11.55 -26.49
N LEU A 185 50.24 -11.54 -25.15
CA LEU A 185 51.41 -11.25 -24.32
C LEU A 185 52.53 -12.27 -24.55
N VAL A 186 52.21 -13.56 -24.65
CA VAL A 186 53.18 -14.61 -24.98
C VAL A 186 53.74 -14.45 -26.40
N ALA A 187 52.90 -14.11 -27.39
CA ALA A 187 53.33 -13.89 -28.76
C ALA A 187 54.29 -12.69 -28.89
N GLN A 188 54.06 -11.62 -28.13
CA GLN A 188 54.89 -10.41 -28.13
C GLN A 188 56.19 -10.58 -27.35
N ALA A 189 56.21 -11.38 -26.29
CA ALA A 189 57.41 -11.68 -25.50
C ALA A 189 58.54 -12.35 -26.33
N GLY A 190 58.18 -13.01 -27.44
CA GLY A 190 59.15 -13.62 -28.37
C GLY A 190 59.88 -12.63 -29.28
N GLY A 191 59.63 -11.31 -29.20
CA GLY A 191 60.23 -10.30 -30.07
C GLY A 191 59.81 -10.42 -31.55
N GLY A 192 58.67 -11.08 -31.80
CA GLY A 192 58.16 -11.40 -33.13
C GLY A 192 57.26 -10.33 -33.76
N GLN A 193 56.68 -10.68 -34.90
CA GLN A 193 55.67 -9.88 -35.60
C GLN A 193 54.39 -9.76 -34.74
N PRO A 194 53.61 -8.67 -34.89
CA PRO A 194 52.34 -8.51 -34.18
C PRO A 194 51.38 -9.67 -34.48
N ALA A 195 50.71 -10.19 -33.45
CA ALA A 195 49.72 -11.27 -33.59
C ALA A 195 48.37 -10.73 -34.11
N ASN A 196 48.36 -10.29 -35.37
CA ASN A 196 47.23 -9.58 -35.98
C ASN A 196 45.89 -10.34 -35.85
N ASP A 197 45.89 -11.65 -36.10
CA ASP A 197 44.66 -12.45 -36.02
C ASP A 197 44.12 -12.58 -34.58
N LEU A 198 45.00 -12.58 -33.58
CA LEU A 198 44.59 -12.55 -32.16
C LEU A 198 44.01 -11.19 -31.79
N TYR A 199 44.51 -10.09 -32.36
CA TYR A 199 43.90 -8.78 -32.16
C TYR A 199 42.51 -8.70 -32.78
N ASP A 200 42.31 -9.28 -33.97
CA ASP A 200 41.00 -9.30 -34.62
C ASP A 200 40.01 -10.18 -33.85
N GLN A 201 40.44 -11.35 -33.34
CA GLN A 201 39.62 -12.18 -32.44
C GLN A 201 39.25 -11.45 -31.16
N ARG A 202 40.21 -10.75 -30.53
CA ARG A 202 39.93 -9.94 -29.33
C ARG A 202 38.93 -8.84 -29.62
N ASP A 203 39.12 -8.10 -30.70
CA ASP A 203 38.26 -6.96 -31.04
C ASP A 203 36.83 -7.43 -31.39
N GLN A 204 36.67 -8.61 -32.01
CA GLN A 204 35.36 -9.23 -32.21
C GLN A 204 34.71 -9.61 -30.87
N LEU A 205 35.44 -10.26 -29.95
CA LEU A 205 34.91 -10.59 -28.62
C LEU A 205 34.54 -9.34 -27.81
N VAL A 206 35.31 -8.26 -27.96
CA VAL A 206 34.96 -6.95 -27.37
C VAL A 206 33.69 -6.39 -28.00
N ALA A 207 33.51 -6.52 -29.31
CA ALA A 207 32.29 -6.09 -30.00
C ALA A 207 31.07 -6.88 -29.52
N ASP A 208 31.19 -8.20 -29.38
CA ASP A 208 30.14 -9.09 -28.88
C ASP A 208 29.81 -8.78 -27.41
N LEU A 209 30.83 -8.63 -26.55
CA LEU A 209 30.66 -8.17 -25.17
C LEU A 209 29.95 -6.82 -25.10
N ASN A 210 30.30 -5.89 -25.99
CA ASN A 210 29.75 -4.55 -26.02
C ASN A 210 28.27 -4.51 -26.45
N GLN A 211 27.77 -5.54 -27.14
CA GLN A 211 26.34 -5.73 -27.38
C GLN A 211 25.58 -6.15 -26.12
N GLU A 212 26.23 -6.84 -25.18
CA GLU A 212 25.60 -7.27 -23.93
C GLU A 212 25.63 -6.20 -22.84
N ILE A 213 26.75 -5.49 -22.72
CA ILE A 213 26.94 -4.39 -21.76
C ILE A 213 27.88 -3.35 -22.36
N ARG A 214 27.59 -2.05 -22.21
CA ARG A 214 28.49 -1.02 -22.73
C ARG A 214 29.84 -1.08 -22.01
N VAL A 215 30.90 -1.28 -22.80
CA VAL A 215 32.28 -1.32 -22.30
C VAL A 215 33.16 -0.26 -22.94
N THR A 216 34.20 0.13 -22.22
CA THR A 216 35.28 0.98 -22.69
C THR A 216 36.59 0.20 -22.58
N THR A 217 37.44 0.31 -23.60
CA THR A 217 38.72 -0.39 -23.65
C THR A 217 39.89 0.59 -23.52
N HIS A 218 40.94 0.14 -22.83
CA HIS A 218 42.22 0.82 -22.75
C HIS A 218 43.33 -0.18 -23.05
N GLN A 219 44.22 0.17 -23.99
CA GLN A 219 45.36 -0.66 -24.32
C GLN A 219 46.54 -0.32 -23.42
N GLU A 220 47.12 -1.33 -22.78
CA GLU A 220 48.28 -1.21 -21.90
C GLU A 220 49.60 -1.23 -22.69
N SER A 221 50.70 -0.83 -22.05
CA SER A 221 52.03 -0.81 -22.67
C SER A 221 52.53 -2.19 -23.13
N ASP A 222 51.98 -3.26 -22.56
CA ASP A 222 52.28 -4.65 -22.90
C ASP A 222 51.37 -5.23 -24.00
N GLY A 223 50.51 -4.40 -24.61
CA GLY A 223 49.61 -4.79 -25.70
C GLY A 223 48.29 -5.44 -25.25
N SER A 224 48.13 -5.75 -23.96
CA SER A 224 46.88 -6.26 -23.40
C SER A 224 45.79 -5.19 -23.33
N TYR A 225 44.52 -5.60 -23.27
CA TYR A 225 43.39 -4.70 -23.07
C TYR A 225 42.87 -4.76 -21.64
N SER A 226 42.75 -3.59 -21.02
CA SER A 226 41.93 -3.37 -19.85
C SER A 226 40.52 -2.95 -20.29
N ILE A 227 39.50 -3.63 -19.78
CA ILE A 227 38.09 -3.45 -20.14
C ILE A 227 37.32 -3.01 -18.91
N PHE A 228 36.57 -1.93 -19.05
CA PHE A 228 35.77 -1.34 -17.99
C PHE A 228 34.33 -1.14 -18.46
N PHE A 229 33.40 -1.05 -17.52
CA PHE A 229 32.01 -0.63 -17.74
C PHE A 229 31.61 0.49 -16.78
N GLY A 230 30.43 1.08 -17.02
CA GLY A 230 29.86 2.11 -16.16
C GLY A 230 30.76 3.34 -16.03
N THR A 231 31.18 3.66 -14.81
CA THR A 231 32.04 4.81 -14.48
C THR A 231 33.51 4.43 -14.27
N GLY A 232 33.90 3.20 -14.62
CA GLY A 232 35.26 2.68 -14.47
C GLY A 232 35.35 1.36 -13.71
N GLN A 233 34.26 0.60 -13.61
CA GLN A 233 34.27 -0.71 -12.97
C GLN A 233 35.01 -1.71 -13.89
N PRO A 234 36.03 -2.44 -13.41
CA PRO A 234 36.81 -3.35 -14.26
C PRO A 234 36.04 -4.64 -14.57
N LEU A 235 36.24 -5.18 -15.78
CA LEU A 235 35.90 -6.56 -16.18
C LEU A 235 37.16 -7.36 -16.53
N VAL A 236 38.12 -6.71 -17.19
CA VAL A 236 39.44 -7.29 -17.49
C VAL A 236 40.49 -6.24 -17.18
N VAL A 237 41.56 -6.62 -16.47
CA VAL A 237 42.75 -5.77 -16.29
C VAL A 237 43.98 -6.63 -16.58
N GLY A 238 44.60 -6.39 -17.74
CA GLY A 238 45.62 -7.29 -18.29
C GLY A 238 45.05 -8.69 -18.52
N THR A 239 45.39 -9.63 -17.63
CA THR A 239 44.94 -11.04 -17.66
C THR A 239 44.02 -11.41 -16.49
N GLN A 240 43.81 -10.50 -15.54
CA GLN A 240 42.89 -10.71 -14.42
C GLN A 240 41.46 -10.40 -14.84
N THR A 241 40.50 -11.22 -14.40
CA THR A 241 39.08 -11.07 -14.69
C THR A 241 38.28 -10.71 -13.45
N TYR A 242 37.30 -9.84 -13.65
CA TYR A 242 36.28 -9.50 -12.68
C TYR A 242 34.95 -9.98 -13.25
N GLN A 243 34.14 -10.65 -12.45
CA GLN A 243 32.93 -11.31 -12.93
C GLN A 243 31.69 -10.55 -12.45
N LEU A 244 30.69 -10.41 -13.31
CA LEU A 244 29.38 -9.99 -12.85
C LEU A 244 28.67 -11.15 -12.16
N ALA A 245 27.82 -10.85 -11.19
CA ALA A 245 26.97 -11.82 -10.53
C ALA A 245 25.52 -11.32 -10.50
N ALA A 246 24.60 -12.17 -10.97
CA ALA A 246 23.18 -11.99 -10.74
C ALA A 246 22.87 -12.51 -9.34
N MET A 247 22.38 -11.63 -8.48
CA MET A 247 22.01 -11.96 -7.10
C MET A 247 20.60 -11.47 -6.80
N PRO A 248 19.86 -12.11 -5.87
CA PRO A 248 18.61 -11.56 -5.38
C PRO A 248 18.82 -10.14 -4.85
N GLY A 249 17.85 -9.27 -5.11
CA GLY A 249 17.83 -7.92 -4.57
C GLY A 249 17.77 -7.98 -3.05
N GLN A 250 18.54 -7.11 -2.39
CA GLN A 250 18.59 -7.10 -0.93
C GLN A 250 17.34 -6.42 -0.33
N GLU A 251 16.65 -5.58 -1.11
CA GLU A 251 15.34 -4.96 -0.77
C GLU A 251 14.13 -5.77 -1.27
N ASP A 252 14.32 -6.58 -2.32
CA ASP A 252 13.29 -7.37 -2.97
C ASP A 252 13.89 -8.67 -3.51
N LEU A 253 13.61 -9.76 -2.81
CA LEU A 253 14.10 -11.09 -3.17
C LEU A 253 13.51 -11.61 -4.48
N SER A 254 12.40 -11.03 -4.95
CA SER A 254 11.80 -11.34 -6.26
C SER A 254 12.43 -10.57 -7.42
N SER A 255 13.34 -9.64 -7.16
CA SER A 255 14.09 -8.90 -8.17
C SER A 255 15.54 -9.38 -8.24
N VAL A 256 16.13 -9.43 -9.43
CA VAL A 256 17.56 -9.71 -9.61
C VAL A 256 18.35 -8.41 -9.75
N ARG A 257 19.45 -8.31 -9.01
CA ARG A 257 20.44 -7.24 -9.08
C ARG A 257 21.78 -7.74 -9.59
N ILE A 258 22.61 -6.78 -10.01
CA ILE A 258 23.97 -7.02 -10.49
C ILE A 258 24.97 -6.69 -9.38
N GLY A 259 25.94 -7.57 -9.19
CA GLY A 259 27.16 -7.27 -8.45
C GLY A 259 28.41 -7.55 -9.25
N LEU A 260 29.52 -7.06 -8.72
CA LEU A 260 30.86 -7.32 -9.21
C LEU A 260 31.59 -8.22 -8.22
N LYS A 261 32.16 -9.30 -8.74
CA LYS A 261 33.00 -10.22 -8.01
C LYS A 261 34.46 -9.98 -8.41
N ASP A 262 35.29 -9.67 -7.42
CA ASP A 262 36.72 -9.47 -7.62
C ASP A 262 37.49 -10.81 -7.78
N PRO A 263 38.77 -10.79 -8.22
CA PRO A 263 39.58 -11.99 -8.33
C PRO A 263 39.82 -12.73 -7.01
N ALA A 264 39.69 -12.05 -5.86
CA ALA A 264 39.80 -12.65 -4.53
C ALA A 264 38.50 -13.35 -4.09
N GLY A 265 37.41 -13.17 -4.86
CA GLY A 265 36.10 -13.78 -4.64
C GLY A 265 35.11 -12.91 -3.87
N ASN A 266 35.47 -11.67 -3.50
CA ASN A 266 34.58 -10.75 -2.79
C ASN A 266 33.51 -10.22 -3.75
N LEU A 267 32.25 -10.29 -3.34
CA LEU A 267 31.11 -9.82 -4.11
C LEU A 267 30.59 -8.48 -3.57
N GLN A 268 30.46 -7.50 -4.44
CA GLN A 268 29.89 -6.18 -4.12
C GLN A 268 28.70 -5.87 -5.03
N ALA A 269 27.59 -5.43 -4.46
CA ALA A 269 26.43 -4.99 -5.24
C ALA A 269 26.74 -3.68 -5.97
N ILE A 270 26.22 -3.53 -7.20
CA ILE A 270 26.40 -2.33 -8.01
C ILE A 270 25.03 -1.67 -8.23
N PRO A 271 24.93 -0.33 -8.10
CA PRO A 271 23.74 0.40 -8.52
C PRO A 271 23.40 0.13 -9.99
N GLU A 272 22.14 -0.20 -10.28
CA GLU A 272 21.67 -0.46 -11.65
C GLU A 272 21.85 0.75 -12.59
N SER A 273 21.91 1.97 -12.05
CA SER A 273 22.20 3.18 -12.84
C SER A 273 23.59 3.18 -13.49
N LEU A 274 24.54 2.40 -12.98
CA LEU A 274 25.87 2.24 -13.58
C LEU A 274 25.89 1.20 -14.71
N VAL A 275 24.85 0.37 -14.82
CA VAL A 275 24.71 -0.65 -15.86
C VAL A 275 23.86 -0.07 -16.99
N SER A 276 24.54 0.55 -17.95
CA SER A 276 23.91 1.23 -19.10
C SER A 276 24.33 0.59 -20.42
N GLY A 277 23.47 0.62 -21.43
CA GLY A 277 23.76 0.10 -22.77
C GLY A 277 23.83 -1.43 -22.84
N GLY A 278 23.81 -1.94 -24.07
CA GLY A 278 23.72 -3.37 -24.36
C GLY A 278 22.38 -4.01 -23.91
N ASN A 279 22.24 -5.31 -24.17
CA ASN A 279 21.04 -6.08 -23.82
C ASN A 279 20.73 -6.01 -22.32
N LEU A 280 21.75 -6.15 -21.45
CA LEU A 280 21.58 -6.07 -20.01
C LEU A 280 21.05 -4.69 -19.57
N GLY A 281 21.61 -3.61 -20.11
CA GLY A 281 21.13 -2.26 -19.82
C GLY A 281 19.69 -2.03 -20.33
N GLY A 282 19.34 -2.61 -21.48
CA GLY A 282 17.98 -2.56 -22.03
C GLY A 282 16.94 -3.24 -21.13
N LEU A 283 17.25 -4.43 -20.60
CA LEU A 283 16.38 -5.16 -19.66
C LEU A 283 16.16 -4.38 -18.35
N LEU A 284 17.24 -3.84 -17.78
CA LEU A 284 17.18 -3.06 -16.54
C LEU A 284 16.40 -1.75 -16.74
N ALA A 285 16.63 -1.05 -17.85
CA ALA A 285 15.90 0.16 -18.21
C ALA A 285 14.41 -0.13 -18.39
N PHE A 286 14.04 -1.16 -19.15
CA PHE A 286 12.64 -1.56 -19.35
C PHE A 286 11.92 -1.87 -18.03
N ARG A 287 12.57 -2.67 -17.16
CA ARG A 287 12.02 -3.03 -15.86
C ARG A 287 11.71 -1.78 -15.02
N ARG A 288 12.67 -0.86 -14.94
CA ARG A 288 12.58 0.36 -14.11
C ARG A 288 11.61 1.40 -14.68
N GLU A 289 11.67 1.64 -15.99
CA GLU A 289 11.00 2.76 -16.64
C GLU A 289 9.61 2.41 -17.17
N THR A 290 9.25 1.13 -17.28
CA THR A 290 7.96 0.72 -17.84
C THR A 290 7.26 -0.36 -17.02
N LEU A 291 7.89 -1.52 -16.78
CA LEU A 291 7.20 -2.65 -16.14
C LEU A 291 6.74 -2.32 -14.71
N ASP A 292 7.66 -1.82 -13.89
CA ASP A 292 7.39 -1.52 -12.49
C ASP A 292 6.36 -0.37 -12.33
N PRO A 293 6.50 0.78 -13.02
CA PRO A 293 5.47 1.82 -13.03
C PRO A 293 4.10 1.33 -13.53
N ALA A 294 4.06 0.51 -14.58
CA ALA A 294 2.80 -0.03 -15.11
C ALA A 294 2.07 -0.90 -14.08
N GLN A 295 2.79 -1.78 -13.37
CA GLN A 295 2.19 -2.61 -12.31
C GLN A 295 1.68 -1.76 -11.15
N ASN A 296 2.46 -0.76 -10.71
CA ASN A 296 2.05 0.17 -9.67
C ASN A 296 0.79 0.95 -10.06
N ALA A 297 0.67 1.35 -11.32
CA ALA A 297 -0.46 2.11 -11.80
C ALA A 297 -1.75 1.30 -11.87
N ILE A 298 -1.67 0.04 -12.33
CA ILE A 298 -2.82 -0.89 -12.31
C ILE A 298 -3.24 -1.19 -10.86
N GLY A 299 -2.27 -1.43 -9.98
CA GLY A 299 -2.51 -1.60 -8.56
C GLY A 299 -3.17 -0.38 -7.91
N ARG A 300 -2.78 0.84 -8.29
CA ARG A 300 -3.38 2.07 -7.77
C ARG A 300 -4.86 2.17 -8.16
N ILE A 301 -5.19 1.85 -9.41
CA ILE A 301 -6.58 1.82 -9.88
C ILE A 301 -7.39 0.79 -9.07
N ALA A 302 -6.86 -0.41 -8.86
CA ALA A 302 -7.53 -1.46 -8.07
C ALA A 302 -7.80 -1.00 -6.62
N LEU A 303 -6.78 -0.43 -5.95
CA LEU A 303 -6.89 0.08 -4.58
C LEU A 303 -7.92 1.21 -4.46
N SER A 304 -7.86 2.17 -5.38
CA SER A 304 -8.76 3.32 -5.40
C SER A 304 -10.20 2.91 -5.67
N LEU A 305 -10.41 2.03 -6.66
CA LEU A 305 -11.73 1.48 -6.95
C LEU A 305 -12.30 0.76 -5.73
N ALA A 306 -11.56 -0.20 -5.17
CA ALA A 306 -12.03 -0.99 -4.03
C ALA A 306 -12.41 -0.10 -2.84
N THR A 307 -11.58 0.91 -2.54
CA THR A 307 -11.80 1.79 -1.40
C THR A 307 -12.99 2.73 -1.61
N GLN A 308 -13.07 3.39 -2.77
CA GLN A 308 -14.17 4.33 -3.05
C GLN A 308 -15.50 3.61 -3.18
N PHE A 309 -15.49 2.45 -3.83
CA PHE A 309 -16.68 1.62 -3.93
C PHE A 309 -17.16 1.15 -2.56
N ASN A 310 -16.26 0.64 -1.71
CA ASN A 310 -16.62 0.26 -0.34
C ASN A 310 -17.17 1.44 0.45
N THR A 311 -16.53 2.60 0.38
CA THR A 311 -16.95 3.83 1.07
C THR A 311 -18.39 4.20 0.70
N GLN A 312 -18.76 4.07 -0.59
CA GLN A 312 -20.13 4.34 -1.02
C GLN A 312 -21.10 3.18 -0.69
N HIS A 313 -20.65 1.94 -0.79
CA HIS A 313 -21.47 0.76 -0.57
C HIS A 313 -21.93 0.67 0.90
N VAL A 314 -21.06 0.98 1.86
CA VAL A 314 -21.42 0.94 3.30
C VAL A 314 -22.43 2.01 3.72
N LEU A 315 -22.62 3.06 2.90
CA LEU A 315 -23.61 4.11 3.15
C LEU A 315 -25.03 3.71 2.69
N GLY A 316 -25.16 2.59 1.98
CA GLY A 316 -26.44 2.08 1.51
C GLY A 316 -27.08 1.05 2.45
N GLN A 317 -28.27 0.62 2.07
CA GLN A 317 -29.04 -0.45 2.68
C GLN A 317 -29.24 -1.58 1.66
N ASP A 318 -29.11 -2.82 2.13
CA ASP A 318 -29.23 -4.03 1.34
C ASP A 318 -30.70 -4.46 1.15
N LEU A 319 -30.93 -5.62 0.49
CA LEU A 319 -32.29 -6.10 0.22
C LEU A 319 -33.03 -6.56 1.50
N THR A 320 -32.30 -6.87 2.56
CA THR A 320 -32.84 -7.29 3.87
C THR A 320 -33.21 -6.11 4.76
N GLY A 321 -32.79 -4.90 4.39
CA GLY A 321 -32.93 -3.72 5.21
C GLY A 321 -31.76 -3.51 6.17
N SER A 322 -30.65 -4.23 6.00
CA SER A 322 -29.42 -4.03 6.79
C SER A 322 -28.51 -3.03 6.10
N MET A 323 -27.63 -2.35 6.84
CA MET A 323 -26.61 -1.48 6.25
C MET A 323 -25.61 -2.31 5.43
N GLY A 324 -25.10 -1.73 4.35
CA GLY A 324 -24.10 -2.36 3.49
C GLY A 324 -22.79 -2.65 4.22
N GLY A 325 -22.18 -3.78 3.92
CA GLY A 325 -20.79 -4.08 4.28
C GLY A 325 -19.81 -3.62 3.20
N ASN A 326 -18.55 -4.03 3.32
CA ASN A 326 -17.59 -3.88 2.23
C ASN A 326 -18.00 -4.75 1.03
N PHE A 327 -17.89 -4.22 -0.19
CA PHE A 327 -18.11 -4.99 -1.42
C PHE A 327 -16.84 -5.73 -1.85
N PHE A 328 -15.70 -5.06 -1.77
CA PHE A 328 -14.36 -5.63 -1.96
C PHE A 328 -13.66 -5.80 -0.61
N ASN A 329 -12.81 -6.81 -0.43
CA ASN A 329 -12.00 -6.88 0.79
C ASN A 329 -11.06 -5.66 0.86
N PRO A 330 -10.95 -4.99 2.03
CA PRO A 330 -9.97 -3.91 2.20
C PRO A 330 -8.56 -4.39 1.90
N ILE A 331 -7.86 -3.70 1.00
CA ILE A 331 -6.49 -4.03 0.62
C ILE A 331 -5.54 -3.45 1.68
N GLN A 332 -5.26 -4.24 2.71
CA GLN A 332 -4.45 -3.82 3.87
C GLN A 332 -2.97 -3.64 3.53
N LEU A 333 -2.28 -2.79 4.31
CA LEU A 333 -0.84 -2.58 4.27
C LEU A 333 -0.17 -3.61 5.21
N SER A 334 0.47 -4.65 4.67
CA SER A 334 1.14 -5.69 5.48
C SER A 334 2.64 -5.41 5.66
N THR A 335 3.12 -5.72 6.88
CA THR A 335 4.52 -5.63 7.36
C THR A 335 4.98 -6.99 7.94
N LEU A 336 6.21 -7.46 7.65
CA LEU A 336 6.99 -8.31 8.61
C LEU A 336 8.50 -8.48 8.27
N GLY A 337 9.36 -8.64 9.29
CA GLY A 337 10.82 -8.91 9.20
C GLY A 337 11.18 -10.41 9.10
N ALA A 338 12.39 -10.91 9.33
CA ALA A 338 13.75 -10.36 9.18
C ALA A 338 14.64 -11.50 8.60
N PRO A 339 15.76 -11.18 7.95
CA PRO A 339 16.38 -11.99 6.88
C PRO A 339 17.35 -13.09 7.36
N SER A 340 17.53 -13.26 8.67
CA SER A 340 18.63 -14.01 9.28
C SER A 340 18.41 -15.52 9.48
N ASN A 341 17.50 -16.15 8.73
CA ASN A 341 17.12 -17.56 8.97
C ASN A 341 17.78 -18.54 7.97
N ALA A 342 18.34 -19.65 8.48
CA ALA A 342 19.19 -20.59 7.72
C ALA A 342 18.61 -22.02 7.48
N GLY A 343 17.31 -22.26 7.75
CA GLY A 343 16.63 -23.55 7.50
C GLY A 343 15.45 -23.42 6.52
N THR A 344 15.07 -24.50 5.81
CA THR A 344 14.13 -24.50 4.67
C THR A 344 12.66 -24.86 4.97
N GLY A 345 12.25 -24.91 6.25
CA GLY A 345 10.89 -25.34 6.62
C GLY A 345 9.80 -24.28 6.36
N VAL A 346 8.71 -24.69 5.70
CA VAL A 346 7.49 -23.90 5.50
C VAL A 346 6.32 -24.59 6.22
N LEU A 347 5.57 -23.86 7.05
CA LEU A 347 4.37 -24.33 7.75
C LEU A 347 3.18 -23.41 7.46
N SER A 348 1.97 -23.97 7.37
CA SER A 348 0.70 -23.23 7.23
C SER A 348 -0.19 -23.38 8.48
N ALA A 349 -0.96 -22.34 8.79
CA ALA A 349 -1.97 -22.31 9.85
C ALA A 349 -3.12 -21.33 9.48
N ASN A 350 -4.32 -21.53 10.05
CA ASN A 350 -5.51 -20.68 9.83
C ASN A 350 -5.67 -19.54 10.86
N ILE A 351 -6.26 -18.43 10.41
CA ILE A 351 -6.29 -17.04 10.96
C ILE A 351 -6.84 -16.93 12.39
N VAL A 352 -6.01 -16.43 13.33
CA VAL A 352 -6.43 -15.69 14.55
C VAL A 352 -5.30 -14.82 15.14
N ASP A 353 -5.68 -13.83 15.97
CA ASP A 353 -4.99 -12.61 16.49
C ASP A 353 -3.68 -12.76 17.30
N SER A 354 -2.90 -13.83 17.14
CA SER A 354 -1.54 -13.85 17.69
C SER A 354 -0.60 -14.65 16.81
N ASP A 355 0.64 -14.18 16.72
CA ASP A 355 1.74 -14.97 16.23
C ASP A 355 2.10 -16.05 17.27
N TYR A 356 2.56 -17.20 16.80
CA TYR A 356 3.04 -18.29 17.65
C TYR A 356 4.46 -18.67 17.27
N MET A 357 5.34 -18.84 18.25
CA MET A 357 6.68 -19.37 18.08
C MET A 357 6.69 -20.86 18.42
N LEU A 358 7.01 -21.72 17.46
CA LEU A 358 7.27 -23.14 17.67
C LEU A 358 8.77 -23.40 17.59
N ARG A 359 9.38 -23.80 18.70
CA ARG A 359 10.80 -24.13 18.78
C ARG A 359 10.99 -25.65 18.87
N TYR A 360 11.83 -26.23 18.02
CA TYR A 360 12.20 -27.63 18.10
C TYR A 360 13.51 -27.80 18.88
N ASP A 361 13.42 -28.44 20.03
CA ASP A 361 14.53 -28.81 20.88
C ASP A 361 14.41 -30.29 21.30
N LYS A 362 15.18 -31.15 20.62
CA LYS A 362 15.23 -32.59 20.85
C LYS A 362 15.73 -32.94 22.25
N THR A 363 16.49 -32.06 22.90
CA THR A 363 17.00 -32.28 24.27
C THR A 363 16.00 -31.87 25.36
N GLN A 364 15.00 -31.05 25.01
CA GLN A 364 13.99 -30.51 25.93
C GLN A 364 12.57 -31.07 25.68
N GLY A 365 12.44 -32.19 24.97
CA GLY A 365 11.14 -32.88 24.79
C GLY A 365 10.43 -32.63 23.46
N GLY A 366 11.08 -32.03 22.47
CA GLY A 366 10.56 -31.90 21.10
C GLY A 366 10.14 -30.48 20.74
N TYR A 367 8.88 -30.27 20.40
CA TYR A 367 8.30 -29.03 19.91
C TYR A 367 7.69 -28.20 21.05
N THR A 368 8.22 -27.01 21.30
CA THR A 368 7.65 -26.06 22.28
C THR A 368 6.90 -24.96 21.55
N ILE A 369 5.61 -24.79 21.86
CA ILE A 369 4.74 -23.77 21.26
C ILE A 369 4.58 -22.63 22.27
N THR A 370 4.93 -21.42 21.86
CA THR A 370 4.83 -20.20 22.66
C THR A 370 3.99 -19.20 21.89
N ARG A 371 2.93 -18.68 22.51
CA ARG A 371 2.14 -17.60 21.92
C ARG A 371 2.86 -16.29 22.19
N LEU A 372 3.12 -15.54 21.14
CA LEU A 372 4.00 -14.37 21.22
C LEU A 372 3.30 -13.12 21.72
N ALA A 373 1.97 -13.04 21.65
CA ALA A 373 1.22 -11.94 22.24
C ALA A 373 1.44 -11.79 23.75
N ASP A 374 1.70 -12.90 24.45
CA ASP A 374 1.88 -12.94 25.91
C ASP A 374 3.15 -13.68 26.36
N ASP A 375 4.02 -14.04 25.40
CA ASP A 375 5.23 -14.84 25.60
C ASP A 375 4.99 -16.15 26.40
N LYS A 376 3.76 -16.67 26.33
CA LYS A 376 3.33 -17.81 27.13
C LYS A 376 3.59 -19.10 26.37
N THR A 377 4.41 -19.97 26.93
CA THR A 377 4.55 -21.34 26.43
C THR A 377 3.24 -22.10 26.66
N LEU A 378 2.55 -22.40 25.57
CA LEU A 378 1.26 -23.08 25.56
C LEU A 378 1.39 -24.61 25.61
N GLY A 379 2.58 -25.15 25.38
CA GLY A 379 2.90 -26.56 25.63
C GLY A 379 4.18 -27.04 24.96
N THR A 380 4.69 -28.17 25.42
CA THR A 380 5.83 -28.89 24.81
C THR A 380 5.37 -30.29 24.39
N PHE A 381 5.64 -30.67 23.15
CA PHE A 381 5.09 -31.86 22.50
C PHE A 381 6.19 -32.66 21.80
N SER A 382 6.18 -33.99 21.97
CA SER A 382 7.16 -34.86 21.32
C SER A 382 6.92 -35.08 19.82
N THR A 383 5.70 -34.83 19.33
CA THR A 383 5.28 -35.06 17.94
C THR A 383 4.24 -34.04 17.48
N LEU A 384 4.23 -33.72 16.17
CA LEU A 384 3.18 -32.99 15.47
C LEU A 384 2.37 -33.99 14.61
N PRO A 385 1.05 -33.75 14.34
CA PRO A 385 0.34 -32.51 14.55
C PRO A 385 -0.26 -32.34 15.96
N GLN A 386 -0.38 -31.10 16.42
CA GLN A 386 -1.03 -30.73 17.69
C GLN A 386 -1.97 -29.56 17.47
N VAL A 387 -3.07 -29.50 18.22
CA VAL A 387 -4.00 -28.36 18.19
C VAL A 387 -3.88 -27.60 19.49
N VAL A 388 -3.46 -26.34 19.43
CA VAL A 388 -3.25 -25.47 20.59
C VAL A 388 -3.87 -24.11 20.27
N ASP A 389 -4.66 -23.54 21.19
CA ASP A 389 -5.46 -22.33 20.97
C ASP A 389 -6.31 -22.36 19.67
N GLY A 390 -6.88 -23.52 19.34
CA GLY A 390 -7.72 -23.70 18.15
C GLY A 390 -6.96 -23.82 16.82
N ILE A 391 -5.64 -23.69 16.83
CA ILE A 391 -4.77 -23.75 15.65
C ILE A 391 -4.12 -25.14 15.55
N ARG A 392 -4.20 -25.76 14.37
CA ARG A 392 -3.55 -27.04 14.09
C ARG A 392 -2.12 -26.81 13.58
N PHE A 393 -1.14 -27.17 14.39
CA PHE A 393 0.28 -27.18 14.04
C PHE A 393 0.63 -28.53 13.43
N SER A 394 1.16 -28.57 12.21
CA SER A 394 1.56 -29.81 11.53
C SER A 394 2.80 -29.63 10.68
N LEU A 395 3.67 -30.63 10.64
CA LEU A 395 4.87 -30.60 9.79
C LEU A 395 4.48 -30.95 8.34
N ALA A 396 4.63 -30.01 7.41
CA ALA A 396 4.23 -30.20 6.00
C ALA A 396 5.23 -31.05 5.20
N SER A 397 6.54 -30.90 5.46
CA SER A 397 7.62 -31.76 4.94
C SER A 397 8.95 -31.49 5.66
N GLY A 398 9.94 -32.40 5.51
CA GLY A 398 11.27 -32.28 6.12
C GLY A 398 11.33 -32.68 7.61
N ALA A 399 12.54 -32.72 8.20
CA ALA A 399 12.74 -32.95 9.63
C ALA A 399 13.52 -31.76 10.23
N PRO A 400 12.99 -31.07 11.25
CA PRO A 400 13.68 -29.93 11.87
C PRO A 400 14.92 -30.37 12.66
N GLN A 401 15.88 -29.45 12.81
CA GLN A 401 17.11 -29.62 13.58
C GLN A 401 17.03 -28.95 14.95
N ASN A 402 17.84 -29.45 15.89
CA ASN A 402 17.81 -28.98 17.27
C ASN A 402 18.16 -27.47 17.36
N GLY A 403 17.24 -26.66 17.85
CA GLY A 403 17.36 -25.20 17.92
C GLY A 403 16.51 -24.45 16.89
N ASP A 404 15.92 -25.14 15.91
CA ASP A 404 15.06 -24.53 14.90
C ASP A 404 13.86 -23.85 15.56
N THR A 405 13.55 -22.65 15.10
CA THR A 405 12.43 -21.85 15.62
C THR A 405 11.59 -21.40 14.44
N PHE A 406 10.28 -21.68 14.50
CA PHE A 406 9.31 -21.42 13.46
C PHE A 406 8.30 -20.41 13.99
N LEU A 407 8.24 -19.23 13.37
CA LEU A 407 7.19 -18.25 13.64
C LEU A 407 5.97 -18.61 12.79
N ILE A 408 4.92 -19.14 13.42
CA ILE A 408 3.62 -19.41 12.80
C ILE A 408 2.79 -18.12 12.84
N GLN A 409 2.65 -17.54 11.66
CA GLN A 409 1.67 -16.50 11.38
C GLN A 409 0.59 -17.12 10.51
N PRO A 410 -0.63 -17.30 11.03
CA PRO A 410 -1.66 -17.94 10.25
C PRO A 410 -2.13 -17.03 9.10
N GLY A 411 -1.52 -17.16 7.90
CA GLY A 411 -1.95 -16.46 6.67
C GLY A 411 -0.91 -16.03 5.61
N ALA A 412 0.32 -16.56 5.54
CA ALA A 412 1.36 -16.02 4.64
C ALA A 412 1.63 -16.83 3.36
N ALA A 413 1.18 -16.29 2.22
CA ALA A 413 1.94 -16.29 0.95
C ALA A 413 1.49 -15.08 0.11
N ALA A 414 1.90 -13.87 0.50
CA ALA A 414 1.70 -12.65 -0.30
C ALA A 414 2.90 -11.71 -0.07
N ASP A 415 3.54 -11.26 -1.15
CA ASP A 415 4.61 -10.26 -1.10
C ASP A 415 4.19 -9.04 -0.28
N LYS A 416 5.08 -8.63 0.62
CA LYS A 416 4.87 -7.57 1.61
C LYS A 416 4.85 -6.19 0.91
N ARG A 417 3.97 -5.27 1.36
CA ARG A 417 3.92 -3.88 0.86
C ARG A 417 5.04 -3.01 1.47
N VAL A 418 5.58 -3.41 2.62
CA VAL A 418 6.83 -2.88 3.15
C VAL A 418 7.79 -4.03 3.40
N THR A 419 8.95 -3.98 2.74
CA THR A 419 10.00 -5.00 2.84
C THR A 419 11.22 -4.39 3.50
N ALA A 420 11.61 -4.95 4.65
CA ALA A 420 12.86 -4.61 5.32
C ALA A 420 14.05 -5.18 4.55
N TYR A 421 15.15 -4.43 4.52
CA TYR A 421 16.36 -4.88 3.84
C TYR A 421 17.03 -6.06 4.52
N ALA A 422 17.60 -6.95 3.70
CA ALA A 422 18.31 -8.15 4.13
C ALA A 422 19.43 -7.88 5.16
N GLY A 423 20.14 -6.77 4.95
CA GLY A 423 21.30 -6.35 5.75
C GLY A 423 21.00 -5.34 6.87
N ASN A 424 19.72 -5.08 7.20
CA ASN A 424 19.39 -4.17 8.28
C ASN A 424 19.94 -4.70 9.62
N ALA A 425 20.63 -3.83 10.35
CA ALA A 425 21.19 -4.14 11.67
C ALA A 425 20.29 -3.64 12.81
N GLY A 426 19.37 -2.71 12.54
CA GLY A 426 18.40 -2.21 13.51
C GLY A 426 17.21 -3.15 13.75
N THR A 427 16.46 -2.85 14.82
CA THR A 427 15.26 -3.62 15.21
C THR A 427 13.96 -3.00 14.67
N ALA A 428 14.08 -1.98 13.81
CA ALA A 428 12.94 -1.24 13.34
C ALA A 428 11.97 -2.07 12.50
N THR A 429 10.68 -1.78 12.66
CA THR A 429 9.62 -2.17 11.74
C THR A 429 8.97 -0.90 11.19
N LEU A 430 8.61 -0.94 9.92
CA LEU A 430 8.01 0.19 9.22
C LEU A 430 6.61 -0.20 8.76
N ALA A 431 5.60 0.47 9.29
CA ALA A 431 4.24 0.40 8.81
C ALA A 431 3.97 1.59 7.90
N SER A 432 3.11 1.39 6.90
CA SER A 432 2.50 2.49 6.19
C SER A 432 1.06 2.60 6.67
N THR A 433 0.64 3.82 7.00
CA THR A 433 -0.70 4.14 7.52
C THR A 433 -1.28 5.28 6.70
N GLY A 434 -2.61 5.41 6.68
CA GLY A 434 -3.27 6.61 6.14
C GLY A 434 -2.93 6.90 4.68
N SER A 435 -3.61 6.23 3.75
CA SER A 435 -3.44 6.56 2.33
C SER A 435 -4.43 7.62 1.91
N ASN A 436 -3.96 8.82 1.53
CA ASN A 436 -4.73 9.62 0.60
C ASN A 436 -4.55 8.99 -0.80
N ILE A 437 -5.48 8.12 -1.14
CA ILE A 437 -5.41 7.28 -2.33
C ILE A 437 -5.41 8.12 -3.62
N GLN A 438 -5.96 9.34 -3.58
CA GLN A 438 -5.96 10.24 -4.74
C GLN A 438 -4.56 10.79 -5.05
N THR A 439 -3.71 10.94 -4.02
CA THR A 439 -2.34 11.44 -4.12
C THR A 439 -1.28 10.33 -4.27
N LEU A 440 -1.70 9.05 -4.30
CA LEU A 440 -0.77 7.93 -4.51
C LEU A 440 -0.15 8.00 -5.90
N THR A 441 1.17 7.79 -5.96
CA THR A 441 1.92 7.77 -7.23
C THR A 441 2.09 6.35 -7.79
N ASP A 442 2.49 6.25 -9.05
CA ASP A 442 2.81 4.98 -9.73
C ASP A 442 4.23 4.49 -9.45
N SER A 443 4.66 4.56 -8.20
CA SER A 443 6.07 4.33 -7.83
C SER A 443 6.24 3.50 -6.57
N ASP A 444 7.38 2.82 -6.52
CA ASP A 444 7.95 2.26 -5.30
C ASP A 444 8.86 3.29 -4.65
N TYR A 445 9.08 3.15 -3.35
CA TYR A 445 9.91 4.07 -2.58
C TYR A 445 10.94 3.35 -1.73
N ARG A 446 12.11 3.95 -1.59
CA ARG A 446 13.13 3.49 -0.63
C ARG A 446 13.27 4.51 0.49
N LEU A 447 12.99 4.08 1.71
CA LEU A 447 13.35 4.82 2.92
C LEU A 447 14.72 4.33 3.40
N THR A 448 15.66 5.24 3.64
CA THR A 448 16.99 4.92 4.17
C THR A 448 17.34 5.85 5.32
N LEU A 449 17.91 5.32 6.40
CA LEU A 449 18.51 6.13 7.47
C LEU A 449 19.96 6.47 7.09
N VAL A 450 20.21 7.70 6.65
CA VAL A 450 21.54 8.17 6.20
C VAL A 450 22.38 8.80 7.32
N GLY A 451 21.80 8.97 8.50
CA GLY A 451 22.47 9.46 9.71
C GLY A 451 21.56 9.25 10.93
N PRO A 452 22.05 9.43 12.17
CA PRO A 452 21.36 8.95 13.38
C PRO A 452 19.88 9.34 13.49
N ASN A 453 19.54 10.56 13.05
CA ASN A 453 18.20 11.12 12.97
C ASN A 453 17.97 11.82 11.61
N SER A 454 18.45 11.22 10.52
CA SER A 454 18.34 11.77 9.17
C SER A 454 17.86 10.69 8.21
N PHE A 455 16.70 10.90 7.60
CA PHE A 455 16.12 10.00 6.62
C PHE A 455 16.19 10.57 5.21
N THR A 456 16.30 9.67 4.24
CA THR A 456 15.99 9.94 2.84
C THR A 456 14.84 9.07 2.39
N LEU A 457 13.90 9.63 1.64
CA LEU A 457 12.90 8.90 0.87
C LEU A 457 13.20 9.09 -0.61
N GLU A 458 13.51 8.01 -1.32
CA GLU A 458 13.73 8.01 -2.76
C GLU A 458 12.51 7.43 -3.46
N ARG A 459 11.96 8.15 -4.44
CA ARG A 459 10.96 7.62 -5.37
C ARG A 459 11.67 6.95 -6.54
N ILE A 460 11.47 5.65 -6.70
CA ILE A 460 12.30 4.82 -7.59
C ILE A 460 12.03 5.11 -9.08
N SER A 461 10.80 5.53 -9.43
CA SER A 461 10.44 5.81 -10.83
C SER A 461 11.20 6.98 -11.45
N ASP A 462 11.60 7.98 -10.66
CA ASP A 462 12.27 9.20 -11.16
C ASP A 462 13.50 9.62 -10.35
N ASN A 463 13.89 8.83 -9.36
CA ASN A 463 14.99 9.10 -8.42
C ASN A 463 14.84 10.42 -7.67
N GLN A 464 13.61 10.93 -7.49
CA GLN A 464 13.38 12.09 -6.65
C GLN A 464 13.65 11.72 -5.19
N ILE A 465 14.50 12.49 -4.50
CA ILE A 465 14.88 12.23 -3.11
C ILE A 465 14.38 13.38 -2.23
N TRP A 466 13.64 13.05 -1.19
CA TRP A 466 13.33 13.94 -0.07
C TRP A 466 14.18 13.60 1.13
N ARG A 467 14.37 14.58 2.00
CA ARG A 467 15.13 14.45 3.24
C ARG A 467 14.30 14.92 4.41
N GLY A 468 14.46 14.26 5.54
CA GLY A 468 13.91 14.70 6.82
C GLY A 468 14.95 14.57 7.91
N THR A 469 14.99 15.54 8.79
CA THR A 469 15.92 15.60 9.92
C THR A 469 15.18 15.93 11.20
N GLY A 470 15.66 15.40 12.32
CA GLY A 470 14.97 15.59 13.60
C GLY A 470 15.89 15.43 14.80
N ILE A 471 15.33 15.74 15.97
CA ILE A 471 16.00 15.53 17.26
C ILE A 471 16.05 14.04 17.63
N ASP A 472 15.17 13.25 17.04
CA ASP A 472 15.11 11.79 17.09
C ASP A 472 14.61 11.22 15.74
N GLN A 473 14.61 9.90 15.57
CA GLN A 473 14.14 9.27 14.34
C GLN A 473 12.63 9.51 14.09
N ALA A 474 11.81 9.62 15.14
CA ALA A 474 10.38 9.85 14.99
C ALA A 474 10.09 11.24 14.40
N SER A 475 10.70 12.29 14.95
CA SER A 475 10.61 13.66 14.44
C SER A 475 11.27 13.82 13.08
N ALA A 476 12.37 13.12 12.80
CA ALA A 476 13.01 13.12 11.48
C ALA A 476 12.11 12.49 10.41
N LEU A 477 11.40 11.41 10.74
CA LEU A 477 10.43 10.79 9.84
C LEU A 477 9.21 11.68 9.64
N ALA A 478 8.70 12.33 10.69
CA ALA A 478 7.59 13.29 10.56
C ALA A 478 7.96 14.49 9.67
N ASP A 479 9.18 15.04 9.82
CA ASP A 479 9.72 16.08 8.95
C ASP A 479 9.85 15.58 7.51
N LEU A 480 10.37 14.36 7.30
CA LEU A 480 10.44 13.73 5.98
C LEU A 480 9.06 13.63 5.32
N MET A 481 8.05 13.13 6.04
CA MET A 481 6.70 12.97 5.50
C MET A 481 6.05 14.32 5.17
N THR A 482 6.35 15.36 5.93
CA THR A 482 5.92 16.73 5.62
C THR A 482 6.61 17.26 4.37
N ASN A 483 7.92 17.06 4.23
CA ASN A 483 8.71 17.50 3.08
C ASN A 483 8.40 16.73 1.80
N ALA A 484 8.03 15.46 1.92
CA ALA A 484 7.66 14.59 0.82
C ALA A 484 6.19 14.78 0.39
N ALA A 485 5.36 15.51 1.14
CA ALA A 485 3.93 15.57 0.90
C ALA A 485 3.56 16.16 -0.48
N PRO A 486 2.50 15.66 -1.14
CA PRO A 486 1.70 14.47 -0.81
C PRO A 486 2.09 13.26 -1.69
N GLN A 487 2.75 12.24 -1.14
CA GLN A 487 2.94 10.94 -1.83
C GLN A 487 1.80 9.94 -1.58
N GLY A 488 0.78 10.33 -0.81
CA GLY A 488 -0.43 9.54 -0.57
C GLY A 488 -0.31 8.38 0.39
N PHE A 489 0.74 8.33 1.20
CA PHE A 489 0.88 7.42 2.33
C PHE A 489 1.64 8.11 3.46
N ASP A 490 1.31 7.78 4.70
CA ASP A 490 2.16 8.05 5.85
C ASP A 490 2.96 6.81 6.24
N LEU A 491 4.06 7.05 6.94
CA LEU A 491 4.94 6.01 7.47
C LEU A 491 5.00 6.12 8.98
N GLN A 492 4.86 4.98 9.65
CA GLN A 492 5.05 4.83 11.09
C GLN A 492 6.20 3.87 11.34
N LEU A 493 7.24 4.38 11.99
CA LEU A 493 8.39 3.60 12.43
C LEU A 493 8.17 3.14 13.86
N SER A 494 8.33 1.84 14.10
CA SER A 494 8.44 1.27 15.44
C SER A 494 9.84 0.70 15.63
N GLY A 495 10.43 0.82 16.82
CA GLY A 495 11.83 0.44 17.06
C GLY A 495 12.83 1.48 16.56
N LYS A 496 14.10 1.08 16.39
CA LYS A 496 15.18 1.98 15.92
C LYS A 496 15.85 1.41 14.69
N MET A 497 16.02 2.25 13.67
CA MET A 497 16.89 1.97 12.53
C MET A 497 18.34 2.23 12.91
N ALA A 498 19.25 1.35 12.50
CA ALA A 498 20.68 1.63 12.46
C ALA A 498 21.00 2.48 11.22
N VAL A 499 22.12 3.19 11.25
CA VAL A 499 22.59 3.93 10.06
C VAL A 499 22.80 2.93 8.93
N ASP A 500 22.39 3.32 7.72
CA ASP A 500 22.33 2.52 6.49
C ASP A 500 21.19 1.49 6.43
N ASP A 501 20.37 1.36 7.48
CA ASP A 501 19.15 0.57 7.37
C ASP A 501 18.21 1.16 6.31
N SER A 502 17.54 0.27 5.56
CA SER A 502 16.62 0.64 4.49
C SER A 502 15.34 -0.19 4.45
N PHE A 503 14.27 0.39 3.93
CA PHE A 503 12.99 -0.25 3.68
C PHE A 503 12.50 0.08 2.28
N LEU A 504 12.00 -0.94 1.57
CA LEU A 504 11.29 -0.78 0.30
C LEU A 504 9.79 -0.72 0.57
N ILE A 505 9.15 0.32 0.05
CA ILE A 505 7.74 0.60 0.22
C ILE A 505 7.08 0.48 -1.17
N ARG A 506 6.03 -0.33 -1.24
CA ARG A 506 5.25 -0.65 -2.45
C ARG A 506 3.80 -0.30 -2.21
N PRO A 507 3.42 0.98 -2.33
CA PRO A 507 2.10 1.43 -1.93
C PRO A 507 0.99 0.74 -2.73
N THR A 508 1.20 0.46 -4.02
CA THR A 508 0.11 0.01 -4.90
C THR A 508 0.38 -1.30 -5.63
N ARG A 509 1.64 -1.72 -5.80
CA ARG A 509 2.06 -2.84 -6.66
C ARG A 509 1.16 -4.08 -6.59
N ASN A 510 0.85 -4.54 -5.38
CA ASN A 510 0.15 -5.81 -5.17
C ASN A 510 -1.38 -5.68 -5.13
N ALA A 511 -1.92 -4.45 -5.16
CA ALA A 511 -3.36 -4.25 -4.99
C ALA A 511 -4.20 -4.88 -6.12
N ALA A 512 -3.66 -4.98 -7.34
CA ALA A 512 -4.34 -5.65 -8.44
C ALA A 512 -4.39 -7.18 -8.27
N ARG A 513 -3.38 -7.76 -7.61
CA ARG A 513 -3.37 -9.18 -7.22
C ARG A 513 -4.32 -9.46 -6.07
N ASP A 514 -4.30 -8.59 -5.07
CA ASP A 514 -4.93 -8.83 -3.77
C ASP A 514 -6.40 -8.37 -3.73
N ILE A 515 -6.87 -7.63 -4.75
CA ILE A 515 -8.28 -7.26 -4.88
C ILE A 515 -9.15 -8.52 -4.93
N SER A 516 -10.21 -8.53 -4.13
CA SER A 516 -11.15 -9.65 -4.05
C SER A 516 -12.51 -9.16 -3.56
N LEU A 517 -13.56 -9.93 -3.85
CA LEU A 517 -14.91 -9.64 -3.35
C LEU A 517 -15.04 -10.03 -1.88
N ALA A 518 -15.64 -9.16 -1.09
CA ALA A 518 -16.06 -9.43 0.29
C ALA A 518 -17.49 -9.98 0.37
N ILE A 519 -18.29 -9.79 -0.70
CA ILE A 519 -19.68 -10.24 -0.78
C ILE A 519 -19.78 -11.48 -1.66
N SER A 520 -20.51 -12.48 -1.17
CA SER A 520 -20.89 -13.68 -1.92
C SER A 520 -22.40 -13.79 -2.20
N ASP A 521 -23.23 -13.05 -1.45
CA ASP A 521 -24.69 -13.07 -1.58
C ASP A 521 -25.19 -11.78 -2.26
N PRO A 522 -25.91 -11.86 -3.41
CA PRO A 522 -26.45 -10.70 -4.09
C PRO A 522 -27.44 -9.87 -3.25
N THR A 523 -28.04 -10.45 -2.21
CA THR A 523 -28.98 -9.75 -1.33
C THR A 523 -28.28 -8.71 -0.43
N ASN A 524 -26.99 -8.90 -0.13
CA ASN A 524 -26.17 -7.99 0.70
C ASN A 524 -25.69 -6.74 -0.06
N ILE A 525 -26.00 -6.62 -1.36
CA ILE A 525 -25.61 -5.45 -2.15
C ILE A 525 -26.43 -4.23 -1.71
N ALA A 526 -25.80 -3.13 -1.34
CA ALA A 526 -26.47 -2.01 -0.70
C ALA A 526 -26.91 -0.95 -1.73
N LEU A 527 -27.99 -1.21 -2.48
CA LEU A 527 -28.46 -0.33 -3.57
C LEU A 527 -29.34 0.84 -3.09
N ALA A 528 -29.96 0.72 -1.92
CA ALA A 528 -30.92 1.67 -1.40
C ALA A 528 -30.26 2.71 -0.49
N ALA A 529 -30.81 3.91 -0.38
CA ALA A 529 -30.44 4.80 0.72
C ALA A 529 -31.18 4.39 2.01
N PRO A 530 -30.52 4.42 3.18
CA PRO A 530 -31.08 3.92 4.43
C PRO A 530 -32.10 4.86 5.09
N ILE A 531 -32.19 6.11 4.60
CA ILE A 531 -33.15 7.10 5.06
C ILE A 531 -34.10 7.52 3.95
N ARG A 532 -35.30 7.95 4.32
CA ARG A 532 -36.26 8.60 3.42
C ARG A 532 -36.70 9.92 4.03
N THR A 533 -37.02 10.87 3.16
CA THR A 533 -37.62 12.14 3.54
C THR A 533 -38.97 12.32 2.87
N SER A 534 -39.88 13.06 3.49
CA SER A 534 -41.13 13.43 2.86
C SER A 534 -41.69 14.73 3.42
N ALA A 535 -42.41 15.50 2.59
CA ALA A 535 -43.26 16.58 3.04
C ALA A 535 -44.67 16.01 3.30
N ALA A 536 -45.37 16.49 4.34
CA ALA A 536 -46.73 16.05 4.56
C ALA A 536 -47.66 16.54 3.43
N LEU A 537 -48.59 15.68 3.00
CA LEU A 537 -49.58 16.03 1.96
C LEU A 537 -50.53 17.14 2.39
N THR A 538 -50.58 17.45 3.69
CA THR A 538 -51.35 18.54 4.29
C THR A 538 -50.61 19.88 4.30
N ASN A 539 -49.36 19.93 3.84
CA ASN A 539 -48.62 21.18 3.78
C ASN A 539 -49.32 22.16 2.84
N ALA A 540 -49.45 23.41 3.29
CA ALA A 540 -50.09 24.49 2.54
C ALA A 540 -49.07 25.31 1.74
N GLY A 541 -47.79 25.28 2.13
CA GLY A 541 -46.70 25.92 1.40
C GLY A 541 -46.21 25.14 0.18
N THR A 542 -45.33 25.76 -0.60
CA THR A 542 -44.66 25.16 -1.77
C THR A 542 -43.33 24.50 -1.42
N ALA A 543 -42.98 24.46 -0.14
CA ALA A 543 -41.71 23.91 0.31
C ALA A 543 -41.63 22.39 0.11
N THR A 544 -40.52 21.94 -0.48
CA THR A 544 -40.19 20.53 -0.73
C THR A 544 -38.93 20.15 0.04
N ILE A 545 -38.83 18.90 0.46
CA ILE A 545 -37.63 18.34 1.11
C ILE A 545 -36.85 17.47 0.11
N SER A 546 -35.53 17.60 0.09
CA SER A 546 -34.67 16.75 -0.73
C SER A 546 -34.59 15.33 -0.15
N SER A 547 -34.23 14.35 -0.97
CA SER A 547 -34.27 12.91 -0.63
C SER A 547 -33.40 12.51 0.58
N GLY A 548 -32.47 13.35 1.00
CA GLY A 548 -31.58 13.10 2.13
C GLY A 548 -30.47 12.09 1.80
N THR A 549 -29.30 12.31 2.38
CA THR A 549 -28.09 11.49 2.22
C THR A 549 -27.49 11.13 3.59
N VAL A 550 -26.66 10.09 3.61
CA VAL A 550 -25.84 9.71 4.77
C VAL A 550 -24.40 10.02 4.42
N ALA A 551 -23.72 10.78 5.28
CA ALA A 551 -22.39 11.34 5.01
C ALA A 551 -21.24 10.55 5.67
N ASP A 552 -21.51 9.66 6.63
CA ASP A 552 -20.48 8.89 7.33
C ASP A 552 -21.02 7.55 7.88
N ALA A 553 -20.22 6.48 7.76
CA ALA A 553 -20.48 5.14 8.26
C ALA A 553 -19.73 4.81 9.57
N SER A 554 -19.03 5.77 10.20
CA SER A 554 -18.47 5.69 11.58
C SER A 554 -19.53 5.51 12.69
N VAL A 555 -20.72 5.15 12.26
CA VAL A 555 -21.96 5.05 12.96
C VAL A 555 -22.18 3.57 13.21
N LEU A 556 -22.12 3.13 14.47
CA LEU A 556 -22.91 2.04 15.08
C LEU A 556 -22.13 1.45 16.27
N LEU A 557 -22.65 1.62 17.48
CA LEU A 557 -22.42 0.69 18.59
C LEU A 557 -23.51 -0.39 18.48
N GLN A 558 -23.13 -1.62 18.12
CA GLN A 558 -24.07 -2.73 17.87
C GLN A 558 -24.50 -3.54 19.10
N ALA A 559 -23.96 -3.29 20.31
CA ALA A 559 -24.42 -3.95 21.54
C ALA A 559 -24.16 -3.11 22.81
N PRO A 560 -25.03 -3.20 23.84
CA PRO A 560 -24.73 -2.65 25.17
C PRO A 560 -23.50 -3.33 25.78
N PHE A 561 -22.65 -2.56 26.44
CA PHE A 561 -21.46 -3.06 27.13
C PHE A 561 -21.38 -2.47 28.54
N SER A 562 -20.66 -3.13 29.45
CA SER A 562 -20.52 -2.68 30.84
C SER A 562 -19.08 -2.39 31.16
N VAL A 563 -18.83 -1.29 31.86
CA VAL A 563 -17.52 -0.97 32.43
C VAL A 563 -17.56 -1.15 33.94
N ARG A 564 -16.45 -1.59 34.51
CA ARG A 564 -16.26 -1.75 35.95
C ARG A 564 -15.32 -0.67 36.48
N TYR A 565 -15.63 -0.10 37.63
CA TYR A 565 -14.71 0.79 38.34
C TYR A 565 -13.71 0.00 39.17
N GLU A 566 -12.42 0.36 39.06
CA GLU A 566 -11.35 -0.20 39.87
C GLU A 566 -10.70 0.90 40.73
N ALA A 567 -10.87 0.79 42.04
CA ALA A 567 -10.43 1.80 43.01
C ALA A 567 -8.91 1.89 43.13
N SER A 568 -8.17 0.81 42.83
CA SER A 568 -6.70 0.77 42.91
C SER A 568 -6.00 1.67 41.88
N SER A 569 -6.66 1.96 40.75
CA SER A 569 -6.12 2.79 39.67
C SER A 569 -6.97 4.01 39.35
N ASP A 570 -8.03 4.27 40.12
CA ASP A 570 -9.05 5.29 39.85
C ASP A 570 -9.48 5.34 38.37
N SER A 571 -9.84 4.18 37.83
CA SER A 571 -10.09 4.00 36.39
C SER A 571 -11.27 3.09 36.11
N LEU A 572 -11.86 3.27 34.93
CA LEU A 572 -12.87 2.39 34.37
C LEU A 572 -12.21 1.40 33.40
N VAL A 573 -12.65 0.14 33.44
CA VAL A 573 -12.17 -0.97 32.60
C VAL A 573 -13.35 -1.73 31.99
N GLY A 574 -13.15 -2.37 30.83
CA GLY A 574 -14.21 -3.10 30.10
C GLY A 574 -14.82 -2.32 28.93
N PHE A 575 -14.10 -1.34 28.38
CA PHE A 575 -14.50 -0.69 27.12
C PHE A 575 -14.27 -1.61 25.92
N PRO A 576 -15.08 -1.51 24.83
CA PRO A 576 -14.87 -2.33 23.63
C PRO A 576 -13.53 -2.02 22.95
N VAL A 577 -12.81 -3.07 22.53
CA VAL A 577 -11.56 -2.93 21.78
C VAL A 577 -11.81 -2.21 20.45
N GLY A 578 -10.96 -1.24 20.12
CA GLY A 578 -11.12 -0.35 18.96
C GLY A 578 -11.98 0.89 19.22
N ALA A 579 -12.57 1.04 20.41
CA ALA A 579 -13.34 2.23 20.74
C ALA A 579 -12.45 3.45 21.02
N THR A 580 -12.91 4.62 20.59
CA THR A 580 -12.40 5.92 21.04
C THR A 580 -13.21 6.37 22.25
N VAL A 581 -12.56 6.47 23.41
CA VAL A 581 -13.16 6.92 24.66
C VAL A 581 -12.66 8.33 24.97
N LYS A 582 -13.55 9.28 25.22
CA LYS A 582 -13.21 10.65 25.62
C LYS A 582 -13.73 10.91 27.03
N VAL A 583 -12.85 11.30 27.94
CA VAL A 583 -13.21 11.74 29.30
C VAL A 583 -12.96 13.24 29.39
N GLY A 584 -14.03 14.03 29.49
CA GLY A 584 -13.94 15.49 29.38
C GLY A 584 -13.42 15.91 27.99
N SER A 585 -12.25 16.55 27.95
CA SER A 585 -11.59 16.97 26.69
C SER A 585 -10.57 15.96 26.15
N THR A 586 -10.15 14.99 26.95
CA THR A 586 -9.02 14.09 26.63
C THR A 586 -9.51 12.81 25.97
N THR A 587 -8.87 12.43 24.87
CA THR A 587 -9.22 11.25 24.07
C THR A 587 -8.27 10.09 24.35
N TYR A 588 -8.81 8.89 24.47
CA TYR A 588 -8.12 7.64 24.72
C TYR A 588 -8.54 6.61 23.67
N GLN A 589 -7.58 5.85 23.15
CA GLN A 589 -7.84 4.72 22.25
C GLN A 589 -7.83 3.42 23.04
N VAL A 590 -8.88 2.61 22.88
CA VAL A 590 -8.99 1.31 23.55
C VAL A 590 -8.33 0.26 22.67
N THR A 591 -7.09 -0.10 22.99
CA THR A 591 -6.32 -1.09 22.22
C THR A 591 -6.39 -2.51 22.81
N SER A 592 -7.00 -2.68 23.98
CA SER A 592 -7.22 -3.99 24.62
C SER A 592 -8.41 -3.95 25.60
N GLU A 593 -8.98 -5.11 25.91
CA GLU A 593 -10.15 -5.26 26.79
C GLU A 593 -9.89 -4.79 28.23
N ASN A 594 -8.61 -4.78 28.64
CA ASN A 594 -8.16 -4.34 29.96
C ASN A 594 -7.67 -2.88 29.98
N ALA A 595 -7.90 -2.11 28.91
CA ALA A 595 -7.49 -0.70 28.87
C ALA A 595 -8.15 0.07 30.03
N ARG A 596 -7.31 0.71 30.84
CA ARG A 596 -7.72 1.52 31.98
C ARG A 596 -7.90 2.96 31.53
N ILE A 597 -9.13 3.45 31.58
CA ILE A 597 -9.44 4.84 31.28
C ILE A 597 -9.61 5.59 32.61
N PRO A 598 -8.82 6.64 32.88
CA PRO A 598 -8.93 7.40 34.11
C PRO A 598 -10.35 7.91 34.37
N TYR A 599 -10.83 7.70 35.60
CA TYR A 599 -12.11 8.21 36.05
C TYR A 599 -11.98 9.66 36.52
N THR A 600 -12.99 10.47 36.27
CA THR A 600 -13.11 11.81 36.86
C THR A 600 -14.58 12.05 37.19
N ALA A 601 -14.87 12.24 38.48
CA ALA A 601 -16.23 12.41 38.94
C ALA A 601 -16.93 13.59 38.25
N GLY A 602 -18.11 13.33 37.68
CA GLY A 602 -18.89 14.35 36.96
C GLY A 602 -18.37 14.71 35.57
N ALA A 603 -17.26 14.14 35.10
CA ALA A 603 -16.82 14.31 33.72
C ALA A 603 -17.70 13.49 32.76
N ILE A 604 -17.94 14.03 31.56
CA ILE A 604 -18.60 13.30 30.49
C ILE A 604 -17.63 12.23 29.97
N ILE A 605 -18.07 10.98 30.01
CA ILE A 605 -17.40 9.83 29.40
C ILE A 605 -18.16 9.53 28.11
N ASN A 606 -17.52 9.80 26.97
CA ASN A 606 -18.06 9.55 25.64
C ASN A 606 -17.34 8.36 25.01
N VAL A 607 -18.09 7.39 24.50
CA VAL A 607 -17.54 6.20 23.82
C VAL A 607 -18.15 6.14 22.44
N ASN A 608 -17.35 6.40 21.40
CA ASN A 608 -17.81 6.41 20.00
C ASN A 608 -19.12 7.22 19.80
N GLY A 609 -19.26 8.36 20.49
CA GLY A 609 -20.46 9.22 20.43
C GLY A 609 -21.49 9.00 21.54
N VAL A 610 -21.44 7.89 22.29
CA VAL A 610 -22.38 7.62 23.41
C VAL A 610 -21.82 8.20 24.72
N GLY A 611 -22.47 9.26 25.22
CA GLY A 611 -22.05 9.98 26.43
C GLY A 611 -22.81 9.60 27.70
N ALA A 612 -22.10 9.31 28.79
CA ALA A 612 -22.65 9.21 30.14
C ALA A 612 -21.81 10.02 31.12
N THR A 613 -22.44 10.47 32.21
CA THR A 613 -21.73 11.08 33.35
C THR A 613 -21.88 10.15 34.54
N ILE A 614 -20.76 9.80 35.18
CA ILE A 614 -20.78 9.06 36.45
C ILE A 614 -20.40 10.07 37.54
N SER A 615 -21.38 10.44 38.34
CA SER A 615 -21.24 11.39 39.46
C SER A 615 -21.02 10.67 40.79
N GLY A 616 -20.36 11.31 41.75
CA GLY A 616 -20.04 10.71 43.05
C GLY A 616 -18.75 9.89 43.05
N THR A 617 -18.55 9.04 44.07
CA THR A 617 -17.38 8.16 44.20
C THR A 617 -17.85 6.71 44.10
N PRO A 618 -17.64 6.02 42.97
CA PRO A 618 -17.94 4.59 42.86
C PRO A 618 -17.08 3.77 43.83
N ALA A 619 -17.63 2.67 44.34
CA ALA A 619 -16.89 1.66 45.10
C ALA A 619 -16.21 0.65 44.17
N ASP A 620 -15.16 -0.01 44.65
CA ASP A 620 -14.42 -1.01 43.87
C ASP A 620 -15.36 -2.13 43.40
N GLY A 621 -15.33 -2.42 42.10
CA GLY A 621 -16.19 -3.42 41.49
C GLY A 621 -17.58 -2.92 41.08
N ASP A 622 -17.93 -1.65 41.29
CA ASP A 622 -19.17 -1.07 40.77
C ASP A 622 -19.21 -1.17 39.23
N VAL A 623 -20.35 -1.60 38.68
CA VAL A 623 -20.54 -1.84 37.24
C VAL A 623 -21.52 -0.84 36.64
N PHE A 624 -21.15 -0.35 35.47
CA PHE A 624 -21.78 0.76 34.76
C PHE A 624 -22.07 0.34 33.32
N THR A 625 -23.33 0.16 32.97
CA THR A 625 -23.72 -0.31 31.62
C THR A 625 -23.97 0.86 30.67
N PHE A 626 -23.25 0.87 29.56
CA PHE A 626 -23.46 1.75 28.42
C PHE A 626 -24.33 1.02 27.39
N ALA A 627 -25.45 1.61 27.02
CA ALA A 627 -26.37 1.07 26.02
C ALA A 627 -26.79 2.17 25.04
N ALA A 628 -27.15 1.78 23.81
CA ALA A 628 -27.81 2.70 22.89
C ALA A 628 -29.10 3.20 23.54
N ASN A 629 -29.33 4.51 23.49
CA ASN A 629 -30.55 5.09 24.04
C ASN A 629 -31.72 4.69 23.13
N THR A 630 -32.53 3.72 23.56
CA THR A 630 -33.67 3.21 22.79
C THR A 630 -34.91 4.13 22.83
N ALA A 631 -34.82 5.34 23.42
CA ALA A 631 -35.89 6.34 23.46
C ALA A 631 -35.34 7.78 23.64
N PRO A 632 -36.07 8.84 23.25
CA PRO A 632 -35.62 10.21 23.48
C PRO A 632 -35.52 10.53 24.99
N PRO A 633 -34.47 11.23 25.45
CA PRO A 633 -34.40 11.72 26.83
C PRO A 633 -35.39 12.87 27.02
N ILE A 634 -36.24 12.79 28.06
CA ILE A 634 -37.01 13.92 28.57
C ILE A 634 -36.03 14.79 29.38
N ALA A 635 -36.05 16.11 29.18
CA ALA A 635 -35.13 17.06 29.82
C ALA A 635 -35.23 17.07 31.36
N PRO A 636 -34.15 17.42 32.09
CA PRO A 636 -34.21 17.70 33.52
C PRO A 636 -34.58 19.18 33.77
N PRO A 637 -35.40 19.49 34.79
CA PRO A 637 -35.23 20.73 35.52
C PRO A 637 -34.87 20.45 36.99
N SER A 638 -33.72 20.98 37.40
CA SER A 638 -33.32 21.36 38.77
C SER A 638 -33.46 20.34 39.91
N ILE A 639 -32.29 19.91 40.42
CA ILE A 639 -31.95 19.41 41.77
C ILE A 639 -33.06 18.60 42.49
N GLY A 640 -33.01 17.27 42.37
CA GLY A 640 -33.77 16.37 43.24
C GLY A 640 -34.05 14.97 42.67
N ASN A 641 -33.09 14.05 42.86
CA ASN A 641 -33.18 12.58 42.85
C ASN A 641 -34.18 11.88 41.87
N THR A 642 -33.70 11.42 40.70
CA THR A 642 -34.47 10.72 39.65
C THR A 642 -34.51 9.19 39.78
N GLY A 643 -34.21 8.62 40.96
CA GLY A 643 -34.09 7.17 41.18
C GLY A 643 -35.38 6.33 41.15
N PHE A 644 -36.53 6.85 40.70
CA PHE A 644 -37.82 6.14 40.76
C PHE A 644 -38.26 5.45 39.45
N ALA A 645 -37.71 5.81 38.30
CA ALA A 645 -38.29 5.41 37.00
C ALA A 645 -37.90 4.00 36.51
N THR A 646 -36.79 3.43 36.99
CA THR A 646 -36.27 2.13 36.51
C THR A 646 -36.77 0.92 37.28
N LEU A 647 -37.52 1.13 38.36
CA LEU A 647 -37.76 0.11 39.39
C LEU A 647 -38.95 -0.82 39.09
N PHE A 648 -39.89 -0.40 38.23
CA PHE A 648 -41.14 -1.13 37.97
C PHE A 648 -41.33 -1.61 36.52
N GLY A 649 -40.33 -1.43 35.64
CA GLY A 649 -40.43 -1.85 34.23
C GLY A 649 -41.51 -1.13 33.41
N ILE A 650 -41.95 0.05 33.86
CA ILE A 650 -42.93 0.88 33.14
C ILE A 650 -42.16 1.81 32.19
N PRO A 651 -42.46 1.84 30.88
CA PRO A 651 -41.83 2.79 29.96
C PRO A 651 -42.06 4.24 30.44
N THR A 652 -41.04 5.09 30.29
CA THR A 652 -40.86 6.43 30.88
C THR A 652 -41.91 7.50 30.54
N ASN A 653 -43.04 7.11 29.96
CA ASN A 653 -43.97 7.99 29.26
C ASN A 653 -45.07 8.55 30.19
N THR A 654 -45.08 8.27 31.50
CA THR A 654 -46.16 8.70 32.41
C THR A 654 -45.70 9.44 33.67
N ALA A 655 -44.42 9.79 33.82
CA ALA A 655 -43.96 10.56 34.96
C ALA A 655 -44.24 12.07 34.80
N ALA A 656 -45.32 12.58 35.42
CA ALA A 656 -45.46 14.01 35.69
C ALA A 656 -44.92 14.31 37.09
N VAL A 657 -43.95 15.21 37.23
CA VAL A 657 -43.53 15.73 38.53
C VAL A 657 -44.57 16.76 38.98
N ALA A 658 -45.30 16.49 40.06
CA ALA A 658 -46.05 17.53 40.75
C ALA A 658 -45.04 18.38 41.55
N GLY A 659 -44.92 19.67 41.20
CA GLY A 659 -44.15 20.62 42.01
C GLY A 659 -44.76 20.80 43.41
N PRO A 660 -44.00 21.32 44.39
CA PRO A 660 -44.49 21.47 45.76
C PRO A 660 -45.65 22.48 45.83
N PRO A 661 -46.71 22.22 46.63
CA PRO A 661 -47.54 23.27 47.21
C PRO A 661 -46.68 24.05 48.20
N ALA A 662 -46.66 25.37 48.08
CA ALA A 662 -45.76 26.29 48.77
C ALA A 662 -45.97 26.45 50.30
N ALA A 663 -46.31 25.41 51.07
CA ALA A 663 -46.66 25.63 52.49
C ALA A 663 -46.30 24.53 53.52
N ALA A 664 -45.71 23.39 53.18
CA ALA A 664 -45.28 22.44 54.21
C ALA A 664 -44.09 21.58 53.76
N GLY A 665 -43.01 21.59 54.54
CA GLY A 665 -41.75 20.93 54.22
C GLY A 665 -41.81 19.40 54.24
N PHE A 666 -42.20 18.79 53.12
CA PHE A 666 -42.22 17.33 52.95
C PHE A 666 -41.35 16.91 51.77
N ALA A 667 -40.53 15.86 51.95
CA ALA A 667 -39.88 15.14 50.86
C ALA A 667 -40.87 14.10 50.30
N THR A 668 -41.28 14.26 49.05
CA THR A 668 -42.19 13.33 48.36
C THR A 668 -41.45 12.60 47.25
N ALA A 669 -41.69 11.30 47.12
CA ALA A 669 -41.28 10.55 45.95
C ALA A 669 -42.51 9.85 45.34
N GLY A 670 -42.83 10.16 44.08
CA GLY A 670 -44.08 9.80 43.43
C GLY A 670 -43.87 8.98 42.14
N LEU A 671 -44.54 7.84 42.01
CA LEU A 671 -44.57 7.03 40.77
C LEU A 671 -45.96 7.10 40.11
N SER A 672 -46.05 7.58 38.87
CA SER A 672 -47.30 7.55 38.11
C SER A 672 -47.61 6.13 37.61
N LEU A 673 -48.82 5.65 37.86
CA LEU A 673 -49.22 4.27 37.58
C LEU A 673 -50.14 4.21 36.35
N ALA A 674 -49.81 3.34 35.40
CA ALA A 674 -50.70 2.97 34.30
C ALA A 674 -51.98 2.28 34.83
N GLY A 675 -52.99 2.09 33.97
CA GLY A 675 -54.24 1.43 34.36
C GLY A 675 -54.07 0.03 34.98
N SER A 676 -52.94 -0.64 34.71
CA SER A 676 -52.53 -1.92 35.31
C SER A 676 -51.00 -2.10 35.21
N THR A 677 -50.35 -2.68 36.22
CA THR A 677 -48.89 -2.92 36.28
C THR A 677 -48.59 -4.37 36.67
N THR A 678 -47.69 -5.04 35.94
CA THR A 678 -47.30 -6.44 36.23
C THR A 678 -45.92 -6.50 36.91
N ILE A 679 -45.86 -7.17 38.07
CA ILE A 679 -44.64 -7.44 38.84
C ILE A 679 -44.19 -8.87 38.59
N THR A 680 -42.92 -9.03 38.23
CA THR A 680 -42.28 -10.30 37.88
C THR A 680 -41.03 -10.51 38.73
N THR A 681 -40.90 -11.70 39.32
CA THR A 681 -39.81 -12.05 40.23
C THR A 681 -38.44 -11.89 39.58
N GLY A 682 -37.49 -11.22 40.25
CA GLY A 682 -36.12 -10.99 39.81
C GLY A 682 -35.91 -9.89 38.77
N SER A 683 -36.96 -9.16 38.38
CA SER A 683 -36.87 -8.10 37.35
C SER A 683 -37.28 -6.73 37.91
N ASN A 684 -38.49 -6.63 38.46
CA ASN A 684 -39.07 -5.37 38.95
C ASN A 684 -39.80 -5.54 40.29
N ASP A 685 -39.47 -6.60 41.02
CA ASP A 685 -40.08 -7.02 42.27
C ASP A 685 -39.33 -6.53 43.53
N GLN A 686 -38.15 -5.91 43.38
CA GLN A 686 -37.34 -5.48 44.52
C GLN A 686 -36.78 -4.07 44.39
N PHE A 687 -36.73 -3.35 45.52
CA PHE A 687 -36.03 -2.08 45.65
C PHE A 687 -35.43 -1.90 47.04
N ARG A 688 -34.39 -1.08 47.19
CA ARG A 688 -33.92 -0.71 48.54
C ARG A 688 -34.51 0.64 48.94
N LEU A 689 -35.07 0.71 50.15
CA LEU A 689 -35.66 1.90 50.77
C LEU A 689 -34.85 2.27 52.00
N SER A 690 -34.42 3.52 52.09
CA SER A 690 -33.86 4.11 53.31
C SER A 690 -34.74 5.27 53.75
N LEU A 691 -35.01 5.34 55.06
CA LEU A 691 -35.81 6.39 55.69
C LEU A 691 -34.90 7.20 56.62
N ASP A 692 -34.95 8.52 56.48
CA ASP A 692 -34.31 9.52 57.35
C ASP A 692 -32.81 9.27 57.60
N GLY A 693 -32.10 8.82 56.55
CA GLY A 693 -30.66 8.52 56.60
C GLY A 693 -30.28 7.17 57.21
N GLY A 694 -31.27 6.31 57.49
CA GLY A 694 -31.05 4.95 57.98
C GLY A 694 -30.50 3.99 56.93
N ALA A 695 -30.15 2.78 57.35
CA ALA A 695 -29.66 1.73 56.44
C ALA A 695 -30.74 1.35 55.41
N ALA A 696 -30.35 1.22 54.14
CA ALA A 696 -31.28 0.87 53.07
C ALA A 696 -31.73 -0.60 53.17
N VAL A 697 -33.03 -0.82 53.32
CA VAL A 697 -33.66 -2.14 53.46
C VAL A 697 -34.29 -2.55 52.13
N THR A 698 -34.08 -3.80 51.71
CA THR A 698 -34.72 -4.33 50.50
C THR A 698 -36.20 -4.60 50.76
N VAL A 699 -37.06 -3.93 49.99
CA VAL A 699 -38.51 -4.12 49.93
C VAL A 699 -38.82 -4.99 48.71
N SER A 700 -39.53 -6.10 48.93
CA SER A 700 -39.92 -7.03 47.87
C SER A 700 -41.43 -7.07 47.71
N ILE A 701 -41.92 -6.83 46.49
CA ILE A 701 -43.33 -6.84 46.16
C ILE A 701 -43.67 -8.20 45.54
N PRO A 702 -44.76 -8.87 45.96
CA PRO A 702 -45.16 -10.14 45.36
C PRO A 702 -45.41 -10.03 43.85
N GLN A 703 -45.13 -11.11 43.12
CA GLN A 703 -45.47 -11.19 41.71
C GLN A 703 -46.99 -11.12 41.49
N GLY A 704 -47.42 -10.43 40.44
CA GLY A 704 -48.83 -10.28 40.12
C GLY A 704 -49.12 -9.05 39.27
N THR A 705 -50.34 -8.94 38.77
CA THR A 705 -50.83 -7.78 38.03
C THR A 705 -51.72 -6.94 38.93
N TYR A 706 -51.39 -5.67 39.11
CA TYR A 706 -52.00 -4.77 40.07
C TYR A 706 -52.65 -3.56 39.38
N THR A 707 -53.80 -3.12 39.89
CA THR A 707 -54.31 -1.77 39.62
C THR A 707 -53.59 -0.78 40.54
N PRO A 708 -53.65 0.54 40.28
CA PRO A 708 -53.00 1.51 41.16
C PRO A 708 -53.36 1.34 42.65
N ALA A 709 -54.64 1.10 42.93
CA ALA A 709 -55.13 0.92 44.30
C ALA A 709 -54.62 -0.38 44.97
N THR A 710 -54.56 -1.50 44.24
CA THR A 710 -54.07 -2.77 44.79
C THR A 710 -52.54 -2.80 44.89
N LEU A 711 -51.84 -2.12 43.98
CA LEU A 711 -50.39 -1.94 44.05
C LEU A 711 -49.98 -1.12 45.27
N ARG A 712 -50.70 -0.02 45.55
CA ARG A 712 -50.47 0.79 46.76
C ARG A 712 -50.55 -0.04 48.05
N ALA A 713 -51.57 -0.89 48.15
CA ALA A 713 -51.74 -1.75 49.32
C ALA A 713 -50.62 -2.81 49.42
N ALA A 714 -50.21 -3.40 48.29
CA ALA A 714 -49.10 -4.35 48.24
C ALA A 714 -47.77 -3.71 48.65
N VAL A 715 -47.49 -2.49 48.17
CA VAL A 715 -46.26 -1.74 48.50
C VAL A 715 -46.25 -1.34 49.98
N GLN A 716 -47.37 -0.84 50.53
CA GLN A 716 -47.47 -0.56 51.97
C GLN A 716 -47.13 -1.80 52.80
N THR A 717 -47.72 -2.95 52.45
CA THR A 717 -47.49 -4.21 53.15
C THR A 717 -46.03 -4.66 53.05
N ALA A 718 -45.42 -4.52 51.87
CA ALA A 718 -44.03 -4.88 51.63
C ALA A 718 -43.07 -3.97 52.43
N VAL A 719 -43.35 -2.67 52.52
CA VAL A 719 -42.59 -1.72 53.34
C VAL A 719 -42.71 -2.07 54.83
N ASP A 720 -43.93 -2.30 55.32
CA ASP A 720 -44.16 -2.68 56.71
C ASP A 720 -43.46 -4.00 57.09
N THR A 721 -43.41 -4.95 56.15
CA THR A 721 -42.71 -6.23 56.30
C THR A 721 -41.19 -6.03 56.31
N ALA A 722 -40.65 -5.25 55.36
CA ALA A 722 -39.22 -5.01 55.24
C ALA A 722 -38.65 -4.30 56.47
N PHE A 723 -39.39 -3.34 57.03
CA PHE A 723 -39.00 -2.62 58.26
C PHE A 723 -39.52 -3.28 59.55
N GLY A 724 -40.18 -4.44 59.47
CA GLY A 724 -40.43 -5.35 60.58
C GLY A 724 -41.52 -4.96 61.60
N SER A 725 -42.62 -4.31 61.21
CA SER A 725 -43.67 -3.88 62.17
C SER A 725 -45.06 -4.51 61.96
N PRO A 726 -45.63 -5.13 63.01
CA PRO A 726 -47.08 -5.03 63.27
C PRO A 726 -47.37 -4.80 64.79
N PRO A 727 -48.34 -3.96 65.23
CA PRO A 727 -49.18 -2.93 64.59
C PRO A 727 -48.79 -1.47 64.96
N LEU A 728 -49.23 -0.50 64.13
CA LEU A 728 -49.21 0.98 64.21
C LEU A 728 -48.39 1.72 65.32
N PRO A 729 -47.67 2.82 64.97
CA PRO A 729 -47.63 3.47 63.66
C PRO A 729 -46.58 2.86 62.70
N SER A 730 -46.94 2.74 61.42
CA SER A 730 -46.04 2.28 60.35
C SER A 730 -44.85 3.24 60.18
N PRO A 731 -43.63 2.76 59.87
CA PRO A 731 -42.45 3.60 59.68
C PRO A 731 -42.55 4.52 58.45
N ALA A 732 -43.41 4.18 57.49
CA ALA A 732 -43.70 5.04 56.33
C ALA A 732 -45.11 4.81 55.78
N SER A 733 -45.82 5.88 55.43
CA SER A 733 -47.12 5.81 54.77
C SER A 733 -47.01 5.85 53.25
N VAL A 734 -47.72 4.94 52.60
CA VAL A 734 -47.85 4.78 51.15
C VAL A 734 -49.26 5.20 50.71
N THR A 735 -49.33 6.31 49.97
CA THR A 735 -50.57 6.94 49.50
C THR A 735 -50.63 7.01 47.98
N LEU A 736 -51.81 7.30 47.43
CA LEU A 736 -51.97 7.72 46.04
C LEU A 736 -52.43 9.17 46.02
N ASN A 737 -51.80 10.03 45.22
CA ASN A 737 -52.27 11.40 45.05
C ASN A 737 -53.40 11.50 44.00
N SER A 738 -53.92 12.70 43.77
CA SER A 738 -55.01 12.98 42.82
C SER A 738 -54.70 12.62 41.36
N ASN A 739 -53.44 12.33 41.04
CA ASN A 739 -52.96 11.94 39.71
C ASN A 739 -52.59 10.44 39.64
N ASN A 740 -53.10 9.61 40.57
CA ASN A 740 -52.78 8.17 40.70
C ASN A 740 -51.29 7.88 40.92
N GLN A 741 -50.55 8.80 41.52
CA GLN A 741 -49.13 8.58 41.78
C GLN A 741 -48.91 7.98 43.17
N LEU A 742 -48.10 6.92 43.24
CA LEU A 742 -47.74 6.25 44.48
C LEU A 742 -46.71 7.07 45.25
N VAL A 743 -47.05 7.52 46.46
CA VAL A 743 -46.21 8.39 47.28
C VAL A 743 -45.87 7.71 48.60
N ILE A 744 -44.58 7.57 48.90
CA ILE A 744 -44.07 7.06 50.19
C ILE A 744 -43.61 8.25 51.03
N THR A 745 -44.03 8.29 52.28
CA THR A 745 -43.74 9.37 53.25
C THR A 745 -43.25 8.75 54.55
N SER A 746 -42.17 9.28 55.11
CA SER A 746 -41.70 8.86 56.45
C SER A 746 -42.72 9.27 57.52
N ALA A 747 -42.87 8.46 58.57
CA ALA A 747 -43.72 8.79 59.72
C ALA A 747 -43.13 9.89 60.63
N THR A 748 -41.83 10.17 60.52
CA THR A 748 -41.15 11.23 61.26
C THR A 748 -41.09 12.50 60.41
N VAL A 749 -41.95 13.48 60.69
CA VAL A 749 -42.01 14.73 59.93
C VAL A 749 -41.16 15.81 60.60
N GLY A 750 -40.02 16.18 59.99
CA GLY A 750 -39.19 17.32 60.42
C GLY A 750 -38.16 17.77 59.37
N PRO A 751 -37.50 18.93 59.56
CA PRO A 751 -36.41 19.39 58.69
C PRO A 751 -35.24 18.40 58.72
N GLY A 752 -34.92 17.79 57.58
CA GLY A 752 -33.89 16.74 57.45
C GLY A 752 -34.44 15.33 57.22
N SER A 753 -35.75 15.12 57.26
CA SER A 753 -36.38 13.86 56.85
C SER A 753 -36.16 13.59 55.36
N ALA A 754 -35.70 12.39 54.99
CA ALA A 754 -35.33 12.04 53.62
C ALA A 754 -35.70 10.59 53.30
N VAL A 755 -36.42 10.39 52.19
CA VAL A 755 -36.75 9.06 51.67
C VAL A 755 -35.87 8.81 50.45
N THR A 756 -35.03 7.77 50.49
CA THR A 756 -34.11 7.40 49.39
C THR A 756 -34.40 6.00 48.87
N LEU A 757 -34.41 5.86 47.53
CA LEU A 757 -34.56 4.58 46.84
C LEU A 757 -33.32 4.27 45.97
N SER A 758 -32.91 3.00 45.93
CA SER A 758 -31.86 2.52 45.01
C SER A 758 -32.14 1.10 44.49
N SER A 759 -31.50 0.75 43.37
CA SER A 759 -31.50 -0.62 42.82
C SER A 759 -30.51 -1.53 43.58
N VAL A 760 -30.68 -2.84 43.47
CA VAL A 760 -30.05 -3.85 44.35
C VAL A 760 -28.54 -4.09 44.05
N GLY A 761 -27.90 -3.33 43.14
CA GLY A 761 -26.54 -3.61 42.64
C GLY A 761 -25.46 -2.51 42.81
N ASN A 762 -25.74 -1.39 43.48
CA ASN A 762 -24.79 -0.29 43.68
C ASN A 762 -24.41 -0.17 45.16
N SER A 763 -23.12 -0.26 45.49
CA SER A 763 -22.61 -0.22 46.88
C SER A 763 -21.90 1.09 47.25
N GLY A 764 -21.61 1.95 46.28
CA GLY A 764 -21.05 3.29 46.46
C GLY A 764 -22.08 4.43 46.33
N THR A 765 -21.61 5.68 46.30
CA THR A 765 -22.46 6.86 46.04
C THR A 765 -22.51 7.22 44.55
N GLY A 766 -21.95 6.38 43.68
CA GLY A 766 -21.82 6.61 42.25
C GLY A 766 -23.18 6.56 41.56
N ILE A 767 -23.57 7.63 40.85
CA ILE A 767 -24.80 7.68 40.06
C ILE A 767 -24.43 7.94 38.60
N MET A 768 -24.74 6.99 37.72
CA MET A 768 -24.66 7.18 36.29
C MET A 768 -25.91 7.88 35.79
N THR A 769 -25.73 9.04 35.17
CA THR A 769 -26.76 9.78 34.45
C THR A 769 -26.38 9.82 32.98
N SER A 770 -27.34 9.62 32.06
CA SER A 770 -27.10 9.84 30.64
C SER A 770 -26.69 11.30 30.42
N ALA A 771 -25.61 11.53 29.66
CA ALA A 771 -25.24 12.87 29.23
C ALA A 771 -26.04 13.22 27.95
N PRO A 772 -26.27 14.52 27.66
CA PRO A 772 -26.71 14.94 26.33
C PRO A 772 -25.72 14.41 25.30
N VAL A 773 -26.23 13.76 24.25
CA VAL A 773 -25.41 13.08 23.26
C VAL A 773 -24.68 14.11 22.38
N THR A 774 -23.46 14.52 22.73
CA THR A 774 -22.63 15.32 21.83
C THR A 774 -22.07 14.44 20.71
N GLY A 775 -22.87 14.24 19.66
CA GLY A 775 -22.53 13.43 18.49
C GLY A 775 -23.29 12.11 18.45
N ASN A 776 -24.61 12.17 18.31
CA ASN A 776 -25.40 10.97 18.04
C ASN A 776 -25.24 10.63 16.56
N ASN A 777 -24.24 9.84 16.18
CA ASN A 777 -24.05 9.52 14.76
C ASN A 777 -25.03 8.42 14.27
N SER A 778 -25.90 7.85 15.12
CA SER A 778 -26.84 6.77 14.74
C SER A 778 -27.97 7.21 13.79
N LEU A 779 -28.19 6.41 12.74
CA LEU A 779 -29.35 6.57 11.85
C LEU A 779 -30.66 6.52 12.65
N PRO A 780 -31.66 7.34 12.28
CA PRO A 780 -32.92 7.39 13.00
C PRO A 780 -33.65 6.05 12.90
N THR A 781 -34.01 5.47 14.05
CA THR A 781 -34.82 4.23 14.14
C THR A 781 -36.32 4.49 13.99
N ALA A 782 -36.74 5.76 14.04
CA ALA A 782 -38.11 6.22 13.83
C ALA A 782 -38.11 7.51 12.99
N SER A 783 -39.25 7.84 12.37
CA SER A 783 -39.37 9.09 11.59
C SER A 783 -39.36 10.31 12.52
N ILE A 784 -38.41 11.22 12.28
CA ILE A 784 -38.31 12.54 12.90
C ILE A 784 -39.21 13.47 12.11
N THR A 785 -40.11 14.19 12.79
CA THR A 785 -40.99 15.19 12.16
C THR A 785 -40.50 16.60 12.49
N LEU A 786 -40.06 17.31 11.46
CA LEU A 786 -39.70 18.71 11.51
C LEU A 786 -40.93 19.55 11.20
N ARG A 787 -41.16 20.60 11.98
CA ARG A 787 -42.28 21.54 11.77
C ARG A 787 -41.72 22.92 11.46
N PHE A 788 -42.24 23.52 10.40
CA PHE A 788 -41.99 24.92 10.08
C PHE A 788 -42.87 25.84 10.92
N ASN A 789 -42.24 26.84 11.52
CA ASN A 789 -42.92 27.91 12.22
C ASN A 789 -42.50 29.26 11.64
N THR A 790 -43.49 30.09 11.33
CA THR A 790 -43.26 31.45 10.82
C THR A 790 -42.64 32.36 11.87
N ALA A 791 -41.97 33.41 11.39
CA ALA A 791 -41.40 34.45 12.23
C ALA A 791 -42.46 35.09 13.14
N GLN A 792 -42.12 35.26 14.41
CA GLN A 792 -42.97 35.87 15.42
C GLN A 792 -42.27 37.11 16.00
N ALA A 793 -42.54 38.26 15.38
CA ALA A 793 -41.96 39.54 15.78
C ALA A 793 -42.39 40.01 17.18
N ALA A 794 -43.56 39.54 17.67
CA ALA A 794 -44.10 39.88 18.97
C ALA A 794 -43.59 38.99 20.12
N ALA A 795 -42.81 37.94 19.82
CA ALA A 795 -42.15 37.13 20.85
C ALA A 795 -41.00 37.91 21.51
N VAL A 796 -40.71 37.61 22.77
CA VAL A 796 -39.58 38.22 23.50
C VAL A 796 -38.63 37.09 23.93
N PRO A 797 -37.46 36.93 23.27
CA PRO A 797 -36.98 37.69 22.09
C PRO A 797 -37.72 37.32 20.77
N PRO A 798 -37.66 38.17 19.72
CA PRO A 798 -38.29 37.91 18.43
C PRO A 798 -37.77 36.61 17.79
N LEU A 799 -38.68 35.80 17.24
CA LEU A 799 -38.32 34.50 16.65
C LEU A 799 -38.32 34.59 15.11
N PRO A 800 -37.30 34.05 14.42
CA PRO A 800 -37.27 33.98 12.96
C PRO A 800 -38.16 32.86 12.42
N ASP A 801 -38.27 32.80 11.07
CA ASP A 801 -38.70 31.58 10.38
C ASP A 801 -37.78 30.44 10.80
N ARG A 802 -38.38 29.33 11.25
CA ARG A 802 -37.64 28.31 11.97
C ARG A 802 -38.21 26.91 11.77
N LEU A 803 -37.33 25.94 11.92
CA LEU A 803 -37.66 24.53 12.02
C LEU A 803 -37.51 24.07 13.47
N THR A 804 -38.52 23.37 13.97
CA THR A 804 -38.53 22.68 15.26
C THR A 804 -38.70 21.18 15.06
N GLY A 805 -38.46 20.36 16.09
CA GLY A 805 -38.66 18.89 16.02
C GLY A 805 -37.40 18.06 15.77
N PHE A 806 -36.22 18.68 15.79
CA PHE A 806 -34.94 17.95 15.81
C PHE A 806 -34.76 17.17 17.11
N PRO A 807 -34.04 16.03 17.11
CA PRO A 807 -33.81 15.24 18.32
C PRO A 807 -33.06 16.03 19.40
N VAL A 808 -33.54 15.97 20.64
CA VAL A 808 -32.86 16.57 21.79
C VAL A 808 -31.50 15.89 22.01
N GLY A 809 -30.46 16.69 22.25
CA GLY A 809 -29.07 16.31 22.29
C GLY A 809 -28.35 16.44 20.95
N SER A 810 -29.05 16.58 19.82
CA SER A 810 -28.40 16.71 18.50
C SER A 810 -27.76 18.08 18.29
N VAL A 811 -26.74 18.11 17.43
CA VAL A 811 -26.19 19.34 16.87
C VAL A 811 -26.61 19.39 15.40
N VAL A 812 -27.37 20.42 15.04
CA VAL A 812 -27.82 20.64 13.66
C VAL A 812 -26.94 21.70 13.04
N THR A 813 -26.27 21.37 11.95
CA THR A 813 -25.50 22.33 11.15
C THR A 813 -26.34 22.82 9.99
N VAL A 814 -26.44 24.13 9.85
CA VAL A 814 -27.10 24.80 8.73
C VAL A 814 -26.03 25.42 7.85
N THR A 815 -25.99 25.03 6.58
CA THR A 815 -25.10 25.59 5.57
C THR A 815 -25.95 26.31 4.52
N PRO A 816 -26.04 27.65 4.57
CA PRO A 816 -26.73 28.41 3.53
C PRO A 816 -26.08 28.21 2.16
N PRO A 817 -26.81 28.35 1.03
CA PRO A 817 -26.22 28.31 -0.30
C PRO A 817 -25.08 29.32 -0.46
N GLY A 818 -23.85 28.84 -0.67
CA GLY A 818 -22.64 29.68 -0.75
C GLY A 818 -22.21 30.35 0.57
N GLY A 819 -22.83 29.97 1.69
CA GLY A 819 -22.55 30.49 3.03
C GLY A 819 -21.65 29.57 3.86
N ARG A 820 -21.27 30.03 5.06
CA ARG A 820 -20.52 29.22 6.03
C ARG A 820 -21.46 28.37 6.89
N PRO A 821 -21.08 27.13 7.26
CA PRO A 821 -21.86 26.28 8.16
C PRO A 821 -21.99 26.93 9.55
N THR A 822 -23.19 26.87 10.13
CA THR A 822 -23.47 27.33 11.49
C THR A 822 -24.14 26.19 12.27
N SER A 823 -23.59 25.84 13.42
CA SER A 823 -24.11 24.73 14.24
C SER A 823 -25.01 25.23 15.38
N TYR A 824 -26.13 24.54 15.57
CA TYR A 824 -27.16 24.82 16.57
C TYR A 824 -27.30 23.58 17.46
N VAL A 825 -27.16 23.76 18.77
CA VAL A 825 -27.35 22.68 19.75
C VAL A 825 -28.83 22.61 20.12
N ILE A 826 -29.42 21.42 20.01
CA ILE A 826 -30.81 21.16 20.40
C ILE A 826 -30.81 20.61 21.83
N GLY A 827 -30.98 21.47 22.83
CA GLY A 827 -31.00 21.08 24.25
C GLY A 827 -32.38 20.67 24.76
N GLN A 828 -33.45 21.05 24.08
CA GLN A 828 -34.85 20.78 24.45
C GLN A 828 -35.76 20.77 23.21
N THR A 829 -36.98 20.24 23.35
CA THR A 829 -37.90 20.03 22.21
C THR A 829 -38.42 21.33 21.57
N THR A 830 -38.29 22.45 22.27
CA THR A 830 -38.67 23.79 21.80
C THR A 830 -37.53 24.53 21.11
N ASP A 831 -36.31 24.00 21.15
CA ASP A 831 -35.19 24.61 20.44
C ASP A 831 -35.40 24.50 18.93
N TYR A 832 -34.86 25.48 18.21
CA TYR A 832 -35.14 25.66 16.81
C TYR A 832 -33.87 25.94 16.02
N VAL A 833 -33.97 25.69 14.73
CA VAL A 833 -32.95 26.00 13.74
C VAL A 833 -33.54 27.00 12.75
N PRO A 834 -32.87 28.11 12.42
CA PRO A 834 -33.37 29.06 11.43
C PRO A 834 -33.64 28.37 10.09
N TYR A 835 -34.81 28.65 9.51
CA TYR A 835 -35.17 28.16 8.20
C TYR A 835 -34.58 29.08 7.12
N ILE A 836 -33.76 28.50 6.24
CA ILE A 836 -33.23 29.18 5.06
C ILE A 836 -33.53 28.26 3.88
N SER A 837 -34.34 28.73 2.93
CA SER A 837 -34.68 27.95 1.74
C SER A 837 -33.41 27.55 1.00
N GLY A 838 -33.23 26.24 0.80
CA GLY A 838 -32.09 25.64 0.12
C GLY A 838 -30.81 25.54 0.94
N ALA A 839 -30.82 25.90 2.22
CA ALA A 839 -29.72 25.54 3.10
C ALA A 839 -29.66 24.02 3.31
N GLU A 840 -28.44 23.49 3.35
CA GLU A 840 -28.20 22.12 3.79
C GLU A 840 -28.33 22.06 5.31
N LEU A 841 -29.17 21.15 5.78
CA LEU A 841 -29.35 20.80 7.18
C LEU A 841 -28.66 19.47 7.40
N SER A 842 -27.69 19.43 8.31
CA SER A 842 -27.03 18.18 8.68
C SER A 842 -27.06 17.94 10.19
N PHE A 843 -27.40 16.71 10.57
CA PHE A 843 -27.38 16.24 11.95
C PHE A 843 -27.27 14.72 11.96
N ASN A 844 -26.59 14.15 12.95
CA ASN A 844 -26.47 12.69 13.13
C ASN A 844 -26.01 11.93 11.87
N GLY A 845 -25.05 12.49 11.11
CA GLY A 845 -24.57 11.90 9.86
C GLY A 845 -25.54 11.98 8.67
N LEU A 846 -26.72 12.59 8.86
CA LEU A 846 -27.69 12.85 7.79
C LEU A 846 -27.51 14.25 7.24
N SER A 847 -27.75 14.41 5.94
CA SER A 847 -27.84 15.70 5.27
C SER A 847 -29.09 15.76 4.38
N PHE A 848 -29.82 16.87 4.38
CA PHE A 848 -30.92 17.15 3.46
C PHE A 848 -31.14 18.66 3.35
N SER A 849 -32.00 19.10 2.43
CA SER A 849 -32.36 20.50 2.27
C SER A 849 -33.86 20.66 2.09
N ILE A 850 -34.40 21.78 2.53
CA ILE A 850 -35.81 22.13 2.33
C ILE A 850 -35.86 23.41 1.48
N ASN A 851 -36.47 23.33 0.30
CA ASN A 851 -36.48 24.37 -0.71
C ASN A 851 -37.90 24.91 -0.93
N GLY A 852 -38.05 26.23 -1.03
CA GLY A 852 -39.32 26.87 -1.37
C GLY A 852 -39.91 27.69 -0.22
N SER A 853 -41.19 28.00 -0.30
CA SER A 853 -41.87 28.81 0.72
C SER A 853 -42.75 27.91 1.58
N ALA A 854 -42.32 27.65 2.82
CA ALA A 854 -43.14 26.94 3.80
C ALA A 854 -44.15 27.89 4.45
N VAL A 855 -45.30 27.34 4.87
CA VAL A 855 -46.35 28.03 5.63
C VAL A 855 -46.39 27.51 7.06
N ASP A 856 -46.79 28.34 8.02
CA ASP A 856 -46.83 27.97 9.44
C ASP A 856 -47.56 26.64 9.65
N GLY A 857 -46.86 25.69 10.28
CA GLY A 857 -47.38 24.36 10.56
C GLY A 857 -47.14 23.32 9.48
N ASP A 858 -46.51 23.67 8.35
CA ASP A 858 -45.98 22.69 7.39
C ASP A 858 -45.02 21.73 8.11
N THR A 859 -45.07 20.45 7.74
CA THR A 859 -44.24 19.40 8.34
C THR A 859 -43.46 18.61 7.30
N PHE A 860 -42.25 18.20 7.70
CA PHE A 860 -41.33 17.40 6.91
C PHE A 860 -40.85 16.24 7.77
N THR A 861 -40.70 15.06 7.20
CA THR A 861 -40.19 13.89 7.93
C THR A 861 -38.85 13.45 7.39
N VAL A 862 -38.00 12.96 8.29
CA VAL A 862 -36.72 12.30 8.00
C VAL A 862 -36.68 11.03 8.84
N GLY A 863 -36.59 9.86 8.22
CA GLY A 863 -36.68 8.60 8.95
C GLY A 863 -36.05 7.42 8.23
N PRO A 864 -36.03 6.22 8.84
CA PRO A 864 -35.46 5.02 8.24
C PRO A 864 -36.18 4.66 6.94
N ASN A 865 -35.57 3.87 6.06
CA ASN A 865 -36.18 3.42 4.80
C ASN A 865 -36.56 1.90 4.84
N PRO A 866 -37.57 1.49 5.62
CA PRO A 866 -37.94 0.07 5.79
C PRO A 866 -38.53 -0.56 4.52
N SER A 867 -38.87 0.24 3.50
CA SER A 867 -39.35 -0.21 2.18
C SER A 867 -38.36 0.14 1.06
N GLY A 868 -37.08 0.33 1.42
CA GLY A 868 -36.02 0.74 0.51
C GLY A 868 -35.66 -0.26 -0.59
N VAL A 869 -36.29 -1.45 -0.63
CA VAL A 869 -36.00 -2.48 -1.64
C VAL A 869 -36.18 -2.00 -3.09
N SER A 870 -37.02 -0.97 -3.31
CA SER A 870 -37.23 -0.33 -4.61
C SER A 870 -36.48 1.00 -4.78
N ASP A 871 -35.70 1.40 -3.79
CA ASP A 871 -34.87 2.61 -3.82
C ASP A 871 -33.53 2.32 -4.50
N ASN A 872 -33.12 3.22 -5.40
CA ASN A 872 -31.91 3.10 -6.20
C ASN A 872 -30.90 4.24 -5.96
N ARG A 873 -31.10 5.08 -4.95
CA ARG A 873 -30.27 6.27 -4.74
C ARG A 873 -28.82 5.90 -4.47
N ASN A 874 -28.54 4.87 -3.67
CA ASN A 874 -27.15 4.44 -3.45
C ASN A 874 -26.57 3.78 -4.70
N ALA A 875 -27.38 3.04 -5.47
CA ALA A 875 -26.97 2.50 -6.76
C ALA A 875 -26.55 3.60 -7.75
N GLY A 876 -27.29 4.72 -7.79
CA GLY A 876 -26.93 5.89 -8.59
C GLY A 876 -25.62 6.54 -8.15
N LEU A 877 -25.37 6.64 -6.83
CA LEU A 877 -24.10 7.14 -6.29
C LEU A 877 -22.92 6.20 -6.60
N MET A 878 -23.13 4.88 -6.52
CA MET A 878 -22.13 3.89 -6.92
C MET A 878 -21.85 3.92 -8.42
N ALA A 879 -22.88 4.07 -9.26
CA ALA A 879 -22.73 4.24 -10.71
C ALA A 879 -21.98 5.53 -11.05
N ALA A 880 -22.22 6.61 -10.30
CA ALA A 880 -21.53 7.90 -10.48
C ALA A 880 -20.01 7.81 -10.21
N LEU A 881 -19.52 6.79 -9.48
CA LEU A 881 -18.08 6.55 -9.33
C LEU A 881 -17.38 6.28 -10.68
N GLN A 882 -18.13 5.86 -11.71
CA GLN A 882 -17.59 5.69 -13.06
C GLN A 882 -17.06 7.01 -13.64
N THR A 883 -17.73 8.12 -13.35
CA THR A 883 -17.42 9.47 -13.87
C THR A 883 -16.82 10.38 -12.83
N LEU A 884 -16.74 9.94 -11.56
CA LEU A 884 -16.06 10.65 -10.50
C LEU A 884 -14.57 10.74 -10.81
N ASN A 885 -14.01 11.94 -10.65
CA ASN A 885 -12.56 12.11 -10.65
C ASN A 885 -12.00 11.60 -9.33
N ALA A 886 -11.76 10.29 -9.32
CA ALA A 886 -11.35 9.48 -8.20
C ALA A 886 -9.81 9.37 -8.07
N MET A 887 -9.07 9.84 -9.08
CA MET A 887 -7.65 9.57 -9.29
C MET A 887 -6.89 10.88 -9.57
N ALA A 888 -5.57 10.85 -9.37
CA ALA A 888 -4.66 11.97 -9.63
C ALA A 888 -5.15 13.29 -9.02
N ASP A 889 -5.27 13.33 -7.70
CA ASP A 889 -5.72 14.51 -6.93
C ASP A 889 -7.09 15.04 -7.35
N GLY A 890 -7.99 14.14 -7.75
CA GLY A 890 -9.35 14.50 -8.15
C GLY A 890 -9.46 15.08 -9.55
N THR A 891 -8.49 14.79 -10.43
CA THR A 891 -8.49 15.29 -11.82
C THR A 891 -8.83 14.22 -12.87
N SER A 892 -8.81 12.94 -12.52
CA SER A 892 -9.04 11.83 -13.46
C SER A 892 -9.97 10.75 -12.93
N THR A 893 -10.76 10.14 -13.82
CA THR A 893 -11.57 8.93 -13.56
C THR A 893 -10.72 7.67 -13.67
N PHE A 894 -11.23 6.52 -13.20
CA PHE A 894 -10.53 5.22 -13.34
C PHE A 894 -10.17 4.87 -14.79
N GLN A 895 -11.10 5.12 -15.72
CA GLN A 895 -10.91 4.86 -17.14
C GLN A 895 -9.89 5.82 -17.75
N SER A 896 -9.95 7.11 -17.40
CA SER A 896 -8.98 8.08 -17.92
C SER A 896 -7.57 7.79 -17.39
N ALA A 897 -7.42 7.37 -16.12
CA ALA A 897 -6.15 6.94 -15.54
C ALA A 897 -5.61 5.70 -16.29
N TYR A 898 -6.45 4.71 -16.58
CA TYR A 898 -6.05 3.56 -17.39
C TYR A 898 -5.64 3.95 -18.81
N SER A 899 -6.43 4.80 -19.49
CA SER A 899 -6.12 5.29 -20.83
C SER A 899 -4.84 6.12 -20.87
N GLN A 900 -4.50 6.86 -19.81
CA GLN A 900 -3.23 7.57 -19.70
C GLN A 900 -2.05 6.59 -19.64
N ILE A 901 -2.16 5.49 -18.88
CA ILE A 901 -1.12 4.44 -18.83
C ILE A 901 -0.92 3.83 -20.23
N VAL A 902 -2.01 3.42 -20.88
CA VAL A 902 -1.97 2.86 -22.24
C VAL A 902 -1.33 3.85 -23.22
N SER A 903 -1.70 5.13 -23.15
CA SER A 903 -1.13 6.16 -24.02
C SER A 903 0.36 6.40 -23.72
N GLN A 904 0.78 6.42 -22.46
CA GLN A 904 2.18 6.62 -22.08
C GLN A 904 3.05 5.47 -22.58
N ILE A 905 2.58 4.22 -22.42
CA ILE A 905 3.30 3.02 -22.87
C ILE A 905 3.36 2.98 -24.40
N GLY A 906 2.25 3.24 -25.09
CA GLY A 906 2.25 3.30 -26.56
C GLY A 906 3.15 4.42 -27.12
N ASN A 907 3.19 5.58 -26.45
CA ASN A 907 4.11 6.67 -26.80
C ASN A 907 5.57 6.28 -26.55
N LYS A 908 5.87 5.64 -25.42
CA LYS A 908 7.23 5.19 -25.08
C LYS A 908 7.69 4.08 -26.03
N ALA A 909 6.81 3.14 -26.39
CA ALA A 909 7.10 2.10 -27.38
C ALA A 909 7.51 2.74 -28.72
N ARG A 910 6.73 3.71 -29.20
CA ARG A 910 7.03 4.43 -30.44
C ARG A 910 8.32 5.25 -30.35
N GLU A 911 8.59 5.89 -29.22
CA GLU A 911 9.84 6.62 -28.98
C GLU A 911 11.06 5.69 -29.07
N VAL A 912 10.99 4.52 -28.41
CA VAL A 912 12.03 3.49 -28.44
C VAL A 912 12.24 2.98 -29.86
N ASP A 913 11.19 2.68 -30.61
CA ASP A 913 11.28 2.17 -31.99
C ASP A 913 11.91 3.18 -32.97
N VAL A 914 11.52 4.46 -32.87
CA VAL A 914 12.09 5.53 -33.70
C VAL A 914 13.58 5.72 -33.38
N THR A 915 13.93 5.69 -32.10
CA THR A 915 15.33 5.83 -31.66
C THR A 915 16.16 4.61 -32.08
N LEU A 916 15.60 3.41 -31.94
CA LEU A 916 16.19 2.15 -32.38
C LEU A 916 16.50 2.18 -33.88
N THR A 917 15.55 2.58 -34.72
CA THR A 917 15.74 2.72 -36.17
C THR A 917 16.90 3.66 -36.50
N THR A 918 17.01 4.76 -35.74
CA THR A 918 18.11 5.72 -35.89
C THR A 918 19.46 5.09 -35.54
N GLN A 919 19.55 4.40 -34.40
CA GLN A 919 20.79 3.73 -33.99
C GLN A 919 21.17 2.60 -34.96
N GLN A 920 20.23 1.81 -35.45
CA GLN A 920 20.48 0.78 -36.47
C GLN A 920 21.03 1.37 -37.78
N ASN A 921 20.56 2.54 -38.20
CA ASN A 921 21.11 3.23 -39.36
C ASN A 921 22.55 3.71 -39.11
N LEU A 922 22.87 4.18 -37.90
CA LEU A 922 24.24 4.53 -37.52
C LEU A 922 25.16 3.30 -37.50
N VAL A 923 24.67 2.14 -37.03
CA VAL A 923 25.40 0.87 -37.11
C VAL A 923 25.74 0.53 -38.55
N LYS A 924 24.75 0.53 -39.46
CA LYS A 924 24.99 0.25 -40.90
C LYS A 924 25.98 1.22 -41.55
N GLN A 925 25.90 2.51 -41.20
CA GLN A 925 26.84 3.52 -41.69
C GLN A 925 28.26 3.28 -41.15
N GLY A 926 28.39 2.96 -39.87
CA GLY A 926 29.67 2.64 -39.24
C GLY A 926 30.31 1.38 -39.84
N GLU A 927 29.52 0.32 -40.05
CA GLU A 927 29.97 -0.91 -40.73
C GLU A 927 30.47 -0.62 -42.14
N THR A 928 29.73 0.18 -42.90
CA THR A 928 30.13 0.60 -44.26
C THR A 928 31.43 1.42 -44.24
N ALA A 929 31.56 2.34 -43.29
CA ALA A 929 32.75 3.18 -43.14
C ALA A 929 33.99 2.34 -42.79
N ILE A 930 33.86 1.39 -41.86
CA ILE A 930 34.92 0.44 -41.51
C ILE A 930 35.27 -0.42 -42.72
N GLN A 931 34.30 -1.01 -43.40
CA GLN A 931 34.53 -1.85 -44.58
C GLN A 931 35.26 -1.09 -45.69
N SER A 932 34.99 0.21 -45.87
CA SER A 932 35.68 1.04 -46.86
C SER A 932 37.16 1.31 -46.55
N GLN A 933 37.56 1.22 -45.26
CA GLN A 933 38.91 1.55 -44.83
C GLN A 933 39.76 0.31 -44.49
N SER A 934 39.20 -0.63 -43.72
CA SER A 934 39.87 -1.85 -43.25
C SER A 934 39.39 -3.14 -43.91
N GLY A 935 38.30 -3.10 -44.69
CA GLY A 935 37.77 -4.26 -45.38
C GLY A 935 38.69 -4.78 -46.49
N VAL A 936 38.57 -6.08 -46.79
CA VAL A 936 39.29 -6.73 -47.89
C VAL A 936 38.54 -6.52 -49.19
N ASN A 937 39.16 -5.82 -50.15
CA ASN A 937 38.66 -5.73 -51.52
C ASN A 937 39.38 -6.76 -52.40
N LEU A 938 38.65 -7.80 -52.83
CA LEU A 938 39.23 -8.91 -53.60
C LEU A 938 39.90 -8.47 -54.91
N ASP A 939 39.42 -7.39 -55.54
CA ASP A 939 40.02 -6.88 -56.78
C ASP A 939 41.35 -6.17 -56.49
N GLU A 940 41.42 -5.38 -55.41
CA GLU A 940 42.66 -4.74 -54.96
C GLU A 940 43.68 -5.79 -54.52
N GLU A 941 43.26 -6.80 -53.75
CA GLU A 941 44.14 -7.89 -53.33
C GLU A 941 44.60 -8.73 -54.54
N ALA A 942 43.76 -9.00 -55.53
CA ALA A 942 44.18 -9.71 -56.75
C ALA A 942 45.23 -8.91 -57.54
N ALA A 943 45.05 -7.60 -57.68
CA ALA A 943 46.03 -6.73 -58.33
C ALA A 943 47.36 -6.68 -57.54
N ASN A 944 47.28 -6.59 -56.21
CA ASN A 944 48.46 -6.65 -55.33
C ASN A 944 49.18 -8.00 -55.43
N LEU A 945 48.45 -9.10 -55.51
CA LEU A 945 49.01 -10.44 -55.65
C LEU A 945 49.82 -10.55 -56.95
N LEU A 946 49.26 -10.09 -58.07
CA LEU A 946 49.97 -10.04 -59.35
C LEU A 946 51.21 -9.15 -59.28
N ARG A 947 51.11 -7.97 -58.65
CA ARG A 947 52.25 -7.06 -58.44
C ARG A 947 53.38 -7.72 -57.66
N TYR A 948 53.07 -8.41 -56.56
CA TYR A 948 54.08 -9.10 -55.77
C TYR A 948 54.65 -10.35 -56.49
N GLN A 949 53.83 -11.09 -57.23
CA GLN A 949 54.30 -12.20 -58.07
C GLN A 949 55.29 -11.73 -59.14
N GLN A 950 55.00 -10.62 -59.83
CA GLN A 950 55.91 -10.01 -60.81
C GLN A 950 57.21 -9.52 -60.15
N ALA A 951 57.12 -8.86 -58.99
CA ALA A 951 58.30 -8.42 -58.23
C ALA A 951 59.17 -9.60 -57.80
N TYR A 952 58.57 -10.70 -57.35
CA TYR A 952 59.25 -11.93 -56.98
C TYR A 952 59.98 -12.55 -58.18
N GLN A 953 59.30 -12.69 -59.33
CA GLN A 953 59.90 -13.22 -60.56
C GLN A 953 61.06 -12.35 -61.07
N ALA A 954 60.91 -11.03 -61.02
CA ALA A 954 61.95 -10.08 -61.42
C ALA A 954 63.20 -10.20 -60.53
N ALA A 955 63.02 -10.22 -59.20
CA ALA A 955 64.11 -10.40 -58.25
C ALA A 955 64.83 -11.75 -58.42
N ALA A 956 64.08 -12.84 -58.60
CA ALA A 956 64.62 -14.18 -58.85
C ALA A 956 65.45 -14.24 -60.15
N LYS A 957 65.02 -13.52 -61.20
CA LYS A 957 65.77 -13.43 -62.45
C LYS A 957 67.09 -12.67 -62.27
N ILE A 958 67.12 -11.59 -61.50
CA ILE A 958 68.34 -10.83 -61.20
C ILE A 958 69.32 -11.65 -60.35
N ILE A 959 68.81 -12.43 -59.39
CA ILE A 959 69.62 -13.38 -58.61
C ILE A 959 70.31 -14.39 -59.55
N ASN A 960 69.54 -15.03 -60.45
CA ASN A 960 70.09 -15.98 -61.43
C ASN A 960 71.16 -15.35 -62.34
N ILE A 961 70.94 -14.13 -62.82
CA ILE A 961 71.92 -13.40 -63.65
C ILE A 961 73.17 -13.06 -62.83
N SER A 962 73.00 -12.63 -61.58
CA SER A 962 74.10 -12.27 -60.68
C SER A 962 74.97 -13.49 -60.34
N SER A 963 74.36 -14.65 -60.09
CA SER A 963 75.08 -15.91 -59.88
C SER A 963 75.88 -16.31 -61.13
N LYS A 964 75.26 -16.25 -62.32
CA LYS A 964 75.96 -16.53 -63.59
C LYS A 964 77.14 -15.59 -63.83
N LEU A 965 76.98 -14.29 -63.56
CA LEU A 965 78.08 -13.32 -63.68
C LEU A 965 79.21 -13.57 -62.67
N PHE A 966 78.87 -14.02 -61.46
CA PHE A 966 79.85 -14.38 -60.44
C PHE A 966 80.64 -15.63 -60.83
N ASP A 967 79.94 -16.67 -61.32
CA ASP A 967 80.56 -17.90 -61.83
C ASP A 967 81.46 -17.62 -63.04
N GLU A 968 81.03 -16.75 -63.96
CA GLU A 968 81.82 -16.35 -65.13
C GLU A 968 83.09 -15.57 -64.71
N LEU A 969 82.98 -14.63 -63.76
CA LEU A 969 84.14 -13.91 -63.22
C LEU A 969 85.12 -14.82 -62.47
N LEU A 970 84.61 -15.85 -61.77
CA LEU A 970 85.43 -16.88 -61.11
C LEU A 970 86.15 -17.77 -62.12
N ASN A 971 85.49 -18.11 -63.24
CA ASN A 971 86.10 -18.87 -64.33
C ASN A 971 87.15 -18.06 -65.11
N ILE A 972 87.01 -16.73 -65.21
CA ILE A 972 88.04 -15.85 -65.79
C ILE A 972 89.26 -15.67 -64.85
N GLY A 973 89.08 -15.88 -63.55
CA GLY A 973 90.13 -15.76 -62.53
C GLY A 973 90.91 -17.05 -62.23
N ARG A 974 90.56 -18.18 -62.84
CA ARG A 974 91.33 -19.43 -62.83
C ARG A 974 92.13 -19.55 -64.12
#